data_AF-F6UH39-F1
#
_entry.id   AF-F6UH39-F1
#
_cell.length_a   1.000
_cell.length_b   1.000
_cell.length_c   1.000
_cell.angle_alpha   90.00
_cell.angle_beta   90.00
_cell.angle_gamma   90.00
#
_symmetry.space_group_name_H-M   'P 1'
#
loop_
_entity.id
_entity.type
_entity.pdbx_description
1 polymer ?
#
loop_
_entity_poly.entity_id
_entity_poly.type
_entity_poly.pdbx_seq_one_letter_code
_entity_poly.pdbx_strand_id
1 'polypeptide(L)'
;GEFTTTGRKTFEMTSFRNTLSGLYSSAGFSAAGANLTDVHLFCRRACDRTPCCDGFILSQSRLRGGTIICGLLSSPDVLLCHSSDRRPISPSQAPEGTLCGQVKSDPSKRQFLLSLAGQDFATVSTFQQVYLWRDSPASPVEVRSGSTSPRTRPEDLFAPSLAPLPSGSSDGVFCFSESAAGLFSPLDASQVVVDESHPLPGWEYRLLAPRFSARRQAELWCLSRCAQEEGFCRLAALQDSTGTAPFTCVLYPEARTCGPLDELTAGSCRVVLPRRPLSLYQREVVPGERVKNFYTRLPFQKLTGVSVQNHVSVGGKSISEGFLECEQRCDADPCCRGFGFLNGSPSGGGEAQCLTLSNLGFQSCGEEHGPSWQVSDCSSPPAGLGTYPFGWYQKPVVSNPVPTICPPAQLSRLPQEAGTWESLDVSSVLVDPSIQSFAVAHVSTDGLADSATARDLCLSECSKNPSCVTTTLAVLPGSVRCVFYPDTRSCTYSLQGPRCQLLLREPAAAIFRRPGNQPWVSVASRGTLRGALRAVQVGAAWRVVRQFLGVPYAAPPLAQNRFRPPEPFDWTETRDATVPRASCWLPGDDLAQANTVSEDCLYLNVFAPSALGPNASVLVFFHHPEGDGQRRGQLDLDGAYLAAVGDLIVVTATFRAGAFGFLSTGTDVARGNWGLQDQVAALQWVQDHIANFGGDPERVTLAADRGGADVASVLLLWPRPAGSRLFGRAILMGGSAFSPAAVLSEKRAREQAAALAREVGCPDSDDEAMVSCFRQKPANILNDAQTKLLAISGPFQYWGPVVDGVHLPEPPAHALRRAPLTEVDLLIGSSQQDGLISRARAIKRFEERQGRNSSKTVFYQALQNSLGGADADPAIQVAASWYYSLEHSSDDYSSFSRALENATRDYFITCPTIAMARHWAATGRGNSFMYHVPDSYLRSGSELLADVRLAFGLPWYPHLAPRFSQGDRAAALAVMQYIANFVKSGDPNTQNDFSSKIQGDLPRWAPFLPSATGENYKEFSARLPNRMGLKKADCSFWQDYIQTLRRSSGKCLHMFRVGTCLGTCREEAALGWAPSGMTFLGHGHLPAFPGRGRWAPNAS
;
A
#
# COMPACT_ATOMS: atom_id res chain seq x y z
N GLY A 1 -17.43 -58.34 22.39
CA GLY A 1 -18.37 -59.44 22.62
C GLY A 1 -18.68 -59.47 24.10
N GLU A 2 -19.87 -59.01 24.47
CA GLU A 2 -20.36 -59.02 25.84
C GLU A 2 -20.62 -60.47 26.30
N PHE A 3 -20.03 -60.85 27.43
CA PHE A 3 -20.16 -62.19 27.99
C PHE A 3 -21.42 -62.28 28.87
N THR A 4 -22.55 -62.61 28.25
CA THR A 4 -23.84 -62.87 28.89
C THR A 4 -23.85 -64.22 29.66
N THR A 5 -23.99 -64.10 30.98
CA THR A 5 -24.68 -64.97 31.97
C THR A 5 -24.39 -66.48 32.14
N THR A 6 -24.07 -66.86 33.40
CA THR A 6 -24.79 -67.84 34.27
C THR A 6 -24.19 -67.80 35.70
N GLY A 7 -24.48 -66.74 36.46
CA GLY A 7 -24.06 -66.56 37.86
C GLY A 7 -25.14 -65.81 38.64
N ARG A 8 -25.17 -65.96 39.98
CA ARG A 8 -26.21 -65.39 40.85
C ARG A 8 -26.14 -63.85 40.93
N LYS A 9 -24.98 -63.26 40.61
CA LYS A 9 -24.75 -61.80 40.52
C LYS A 9 -24.36 -61.41 39.08
N THR A 10 -24.91 -60.30 38.58
CA THR A 10 -24.53 -59.71 37.28
C THR A 10 -23.54 -58.56 37.47
N PHE A 11 -22.31 -58.71 36.98
CA PHE A 11 -21.26 -57.69 37.13
C PHE A 11 -21.15 -56.81 35.88
N GLU A 12 -21.08 -55.50 36.08
CA GLU A 12 -20.85 -54.51 35.03
C GLU A 12 -19.43 -53.96 35.09
N MET A 13 -18.82 -53.80 33.93
CA MET A 13 -17.55 -53.10 33.79
C MET A 13 -17.79 -51.61 33.96
N THR A 14 -17.28 -51.03 35.05
CA THR A 14 -17.37 -49.59 35.27
C THR A 14 -16.32 -48.87 34.43
N SER A 15 -16.54 -47.60 34.09
CA SER A 15 -15.55 -46.76 33.42
C SER A 15 -14.43 -46.24 34.36
N PHE A 16 -14.45 -46.64 35.64
CA PHE A 16 -13.48 -46.26 36.67
C PHE A 16 -12.39 -47.31 36.84
N ARG A 17 -11.19 -46.86 37.23
CA ARG A 17 -10.01 -47.72 37.35
C ARG A 17 -9.58 -48.00 38.80
N ASN A 18 -10.05 -47.23 39.78
CA ASN A 18 -9.71 -47.44 41.19
C ASN A 18 -10.90 -47.13 42.12
N THR A 19 -10.78 -47.55 43.38
CA THR A 19 -11.70 -47.15 44.46
C THR A 19 -10.91 -46.54 45.61
N LEU A 20 -11.55 -45.71 46.43
CA LEU A 20 -10.91 -45.11 47.62
C LEU A 20 -10.87 -46.09 48.80
N SER A 21 -11.87 -46.98 48.91
CA SER A 21 -12.07 -47.92 50.01
C SER A 21 -12.77 -49.19 49.51
N GLY A 22 -12.95 -50.16 50.43
CA GLY A 22 -13.78 -51.35 50.21
C GLY A 22 -13.05 -52.64 49.85
N LEU A 23 -11.72 -52.64 49.74
CA LEU A 23 -10.96 -53.88 49.48
C LEU A 23 -10.87 -54.73 50.76
N TYR A 24 -11.47 -55.92 50.72
CA TYR A 24 -11.46 -56.85 51.87
C TYR A 24 -10.62 -58.11 51.62
N SER A 25 -10.33 -58.45 50.37
CA SER A 25 -9.49 -59.59 50.01
C SER A 25 -8.75 -59.34 48.70
N SER A 26 -7.47 -59.71 48.62
CA SER A 26 -6.67 -59.58 47.41
C SER A 26 -5.90 -60.87 47.11
N ALA A 27 -5.97 -61.35 45.87
CA ALA A 27 -5.19 -62.48 45.37
C ALA A 27 -4.25 -62.00 44.25
N GLY A 28 -2.95 -62.32 44.37
CA GLY A 28 -1.94 -62.02 43.36
C GLY A 28 -1.58 -63.26 42.54
N PHE A 29 -1.58 -63.13 41.22
CA PHE A 29 -1.24 -64.18 40.26
C PHE A 29 0.00 -63.78 39.47
N SER A 30 0.90 -64.72 39.17
CA SER A 30 2.01 -64.47 38.25
C SER A 30 1.49 -64.36 36.82
N ALA A 31 1.86 -63.28 36.11
CA ALA A 31 1.47 -63.04 34.73
C ALA A 31 2.11 -64.04 33.74
N ALA A 32 3.12 -64.80 34.17
CA ALA A 32 3.70 -65.89 33.39
C ALA A 32 2.85 -67.17 33.40
N GLY A 33 1.93 -67.33 34.38
CA GLY A 33 1.15 -68.56 34.58
C GLY A 33 -0.36 -68.44 34.42
N ALA A 34 -0.91 -67.23 34.31
CA ALA A 34 -2.34 -66.99 34.11
C ALA A 34 -2.57 -65.76 33.23
N ASN A 35 -3.54 -65.83 32.31
CA ASN A 35 -3.92 -64.69 31.49
C ASN A 35 -4.96 -63.81 32.21
N LEU A 36 -5.11 -62.55 31.80
CA LEU A 36 -6.08 -61.59 32.37
C LEU A 36 -7.51 -62.16 32.36
N THR A 37 -7.87 -62.92 31.33
CA THR A 37 -9.17 -63.58 31.18
C THR A 37 -9.43 -64.61 32.28
N ASP A 38 -8.41 -65.41 32.62
CA ASP A 38 -8.52 -66.48 33.61
C ASP A 38 -8.67 -65.89 35.01
N VAL A 39 -7.89 -64.85 35.31
CA VAL A 39 -7.97 -64.13 36.59
C VAL A 39 -9.30 -63.37 36.73
N HIS A 40 -9.81 -62.78 35.66
CA HIS A 40 -11.14 -62.15 35.65
C HIS A 40 -12.24 -63.18 35.99
N LEU A 41 -12.17 -64.37 35.40
CA LEU A 41 -13.13 -65.45 35.64
C LEU A 41 -13.02 -66.01 37.06
N PHE A 42 -11.80 -66.05 37.63
CA PHE A 42 -11.55 -66.34 39.03
C PHE A 42 -12.20 -65.30 39.96
N CYS A 43 -11.95 -64.00 39.74
CA CYS A 43 -12.51 -62.92 40.57
C CYS A 43 -14.04 -62.96 40.59
N ARG A 44 -14.64 -63.12 39.41
CA ARG A 44 -16.09 -63.18 39.26
C ARG A 44 -16.69 -64.35 40.04
N ARG A 45 -16.10 -65.55 39.91
CA ARG A 45 -16.56 -66.75 40.65
C ARG A 45 -16.35 -66.62 42.16
N ALA A 46 -15.26 -65.98 42.60
CA ALA A 46 -14.99 -65.74 44.02
C ALA A 46 -16.01 -64.76 44.62
N CYS A 47 -16.37 -63.71 43.88
CA CYS A 47 -17.37 -62.73 44.29
C CYS A 47 -18.80 -63.30 44.25
N ASP A 48 -19.14 -64.14 43.26
CA ASP A 48 -20.43 -64.84 43.16
C ASP A 48 -20.73 -65.76 44.36
N ARG A 49 -19.69 -66.38 44.94
CA ARG A 49 -19.81 -67.28 46.08
C ARG A 49 -19.93 -66.57 47.42
N THR A 50 -19.57 -65.29 47.48
CA THR A 50 -19.48 -64.54 48.73
C THR A 50 -20.63 -63.52 48.82
N PRO A 51 -21.50 -63.59 49.84
CA PRO A 51 -22.64 -62.67 49.95
C PRO A 51 -22.19 -61.21 50.07
N CYS A 52 -21.12 -60.95 50.84
CA CYS A 52 -20.58 -59.62 51.14
C CYS A 52 -19.73 -58.99 50.02
N CYS A 53 -19.63 -59.63 48.85
CA CYS A 53 -18.86 -59.08 47.73
C CYS A 53 -19.74 -58.26 46.79
N ASP A 54 -19.50 -56.95 46.75
CA ASP A 54 -20.22 -55.97 45.91
C ASP A 54 -19.52 -55.74 44.55
N GLY A 55 -18.26 -56.18 44.41
CA GLY A 55 -17.51 -56.03 43.17
C GLY A 55 -16.07 -56.53 43.27
N PHE A 56 -15.25 -56.25 42.26
CA PHE A 56 -13.83 -56.55 42.28
C PHE A 56 -13.00 -55.62 41.38
N ILE A 57 -11.72 -55.45 41.71
CA ILE A 57 -10.71 -54.71 40.93
C ILE A 57 -9.72 -55.70 40.32
N LEU A 58 -9.46 -55.54 39.03
CA LEU A 58 -8.44 -56.28 38.30
C LEU A 58 -7.29 -55.33 37.96
N SER A 59 -6.07 -55.64 38.39
CA SER A 59 -4.87 -54.83 38.12
C SER A 59 -3.74 -55.70 37.58
N GLN A 60 -2.97 -55.23 36.60
CA GLN A 60 -1.76 -55.91 36.10
C GLN A 60 -0.55 -55.00 36.26
N SER A 61 0.52 -55.51 36.88
CA SER A 61 1.83 -54.87 36.99
C SER A 61 2.83 -55.47 35.98
N ARG A 62 3.78 -54.65 35.47
CA ARG A 62 4.87 -55.10 34.57
C ARG A 62 6.24 -55.29 35.23
N LEU A 63 6.41 -54.91 36.50
CA LEU A 63 7.69 -55.08 37.20
C LEU A 63 7.81 -56.49 37.81
N ARG A 64 8.99 -57.12 37.68
CA ARG A 64 9.35 -58.47 38.20
C ARG A 64 8.43 -59.62 37.74
N GLY A 65 8.41 -59.93 36.44
CA GLY A 65 7.71 -61.12 35.91
C GLY A 65 6.19 -60.97 35.74
N GLY A 66 5.66 -59.79 36.06
CA GLY A 66 4.27 -59.39 35.92
C GLY A 66 3.35 -60.04 36.97
N THR A 67 2.51 -59.25 37.62
CA THR A 67 1.56 -59.75 38.62
C THR A 67 0.18 -59.24 38.28
N ILE A 68 -0.81 -60.14 38.19
CA ILE A 68 -2.21 -59.80 38.04
C ILE A 68 -2.86 -59.90 39.42
N ILE A 69 -3.42 -58.81 39.92
CA ILE A 69 -4.06 -58.72 41.23
C ILE A 69 -5.57 -58.72 41.03
N CYS A 70 -6.25 -59.60 41.76
CA CYS A 70 -7.68 -59.67 41.91
C CYS A 70 -8.07 -59.18 43.31
N GLY A 71 -8.67 -58.01 43.43
CA GLY A 71 -9.13 -57.46 44.71
C GLY A 71 -10.65 -57.52 44.82
N LEU A 72 -11.21 -58.23 45.80
CA LEU A 72 -12.65 -58.27 46.06
C LEU A 72 -13.08 -57.06 46.89
N LEU A 73 -14.18 -56.43 46.49
CA LEU A 73 -14.74 -55.22 47.08
C LEU A 73 -16.01 -55.51 47.88
N SER A 74 -16.13 -54.87 49.03
CA SER A 74 -17.33 -54.79 49.87
C SER A 74 -17.57 -53.32 50.18
N SER A 75 -18.79 -52.83 49.93
CA SER A 75 -19.25 -51.47 50.21
C SER A 75 -18.22 -50.36 49.89
N PRO A 76 -17.77 -50.20 48.63
CA PRO A 76 -16.84 -49.13 48.27
C PRO A 76 -17.50 -47.75 48.40
N ASP A 77 -16.80 -46.77 48.97
CA ASP A 77 -17.37 -45.43 49.19
C ASP A 77 -17.33 -44.54 47.94
N VAL A 78 -16.21 -44.57 47.23
CA VAL A 78 -15.93 -43.69 46.09
C VAL A 78 -15.19 -44.45 44.98
N LEU A 79 -15.65 -44.32 43.74
CA LEU A 79 -14.91 -44.74 42.55
C LEU A 79 -14.12 -43.55 41.97
N LEU A 80 -12.87 -43.80 41.60
CA LEU A 80 -11.91 -42.80 41.14
C LEU A 80 -11.31 -43.21 39.78
N CYS A 81 -10.73 -42.25 39.07
CA CYS A 81 -9.94 -42.45 37.85
C CYS A 81 -10.78 -42.96 36.68
N HIS A 82 -11.63 -42.10 36.16
CA HIS A 82 -12.48 -42.41 35.02
C HIS A 82 -11.64 -42.50 33.74
N SER A 83 -12.09 -43.30 32.77
CA SER A 83 -11.36 -43.53 31.51
C SER A 83 -11.20 -42.28 30.64
N SER A 84 -12.03 -41.24 30.84
CA SER A 84 -11.95 -39.96 30.12
C SER A 84 -11.10 -38.89 30.82
N ASP A 85 -10.59 -39.15 32.03
CA ASP A 85 -9.78 -38.18 32.77
C ASP A 85 -8.44 -37.95 32.03
N ARG A 86 -8.21 -36.73 31.53
CA ARG A 86 -6.92 -36.36 30.90
C ARG A 86 -5.86 -36.08 31.98
N ARG A 87 -4.70 -36.73 31.86
CA ARG A 87 -3.57 -36.57 32.81
C ARG A 87 -2.77 -35.29 32.53
N PRO A 88 -2.26 -34.59 33.56
CA PRO A 88 -1.22 -33.57 33.37
C PRO A 88 0.07 -34.19 32.83
N ILE A 89 0.74 -33.51 31.91
CA ILE A 89 2.04 -33.93 31.37
C ILE A 89 3.14 -33.60 32.39
N SER A 90 3.56 -34.62 33.15
CA SER A 90 4.94 -34.92 33.61
C SER A 90 4.90 -35.63 34.97
N PRO A 91 5.38 -36.89 35.08
CA PRO A 91 5.40 -37.63 36.36
C PRO A 91 6.37 -37.05 37.41
N SER A 92 7.15 -36.04 37.07
CA SER A 92 8.14 -35.39 37.94
C SER A 92 7.64 -34.13 38.66
N GLN A 93 6.44 -33.63 38.34
CA GLN A 93 5.89 -32.38 38.90
C GLN A 93 4.43 -32.50 39.38
N ALA A 94 3.88 -33.71 39.44
CA ALA A 94 2.58 -33.90 40.07
C ALA A 94 2.71 -33.58 41.58
N PRO A 95 1.88 -32.68 42.15
CA PRO A 95 1.86 -32.45 43.58
C PRO A 95 1.61 -33.78 44.30
N GLU A 96 2.34 -34.04 45.38
CA GLU A 96 2.12 -35.19 46.25
C GLU A 96 0.66 -35.22 46.70
N GLY A 97 -0.20 -36.01 46.06
CA GLY A 97 -1.62 -36.01 46.42
C GLY A 97 -2.62 -36.53 45.39
N THR A 98 -2.31 -36.52 44.09
CA THR A 98 -3.26 -37.03 43.07
C THR A 98 -3.43 -38.55 43.19
N LEU A 99 -4.60 -39.00 43.63
CA LEU A 99 -4.96 -40.41 43.85
C LEU A 99 -4.90 -41.27 42.57
N CYS A 100 -5.09 -40.65 41.40
CA CYS A 100 -5.10 -41.34 40.11
C CYS A 100 -3.71 -41.43 39.50
N GLY A 101 -2.90 -42.32 40.09
CA GLY A 101 -1.55 -42.60 39.63
C GLY A 101 -0.51 -42.64 40.74
N GLN A 102 -0.88 -43.03 41.97
CA GLN A 102 0.10 -43.26 43.02
C GLN A 102 0.94 -44.48 42.68
N VAL A 103 2.04 -44.19 41.97
CA VAL A 103 3.33 -44.77 42.20
C VAL A 103 4.04 -43.82 43.17
N LYS A 104 3.90 -44.04 44.48
CA LYS A 104 4.74 -43.34 45.45
C LYS A 104 6.15 -43.92 45.31
N SER A 105 7.11 -43.11 44.87
CA SER A 105 8.53 -43.48 44.87
C SER A 105 9.07 -43.19 46.26
N ASP A 106 9.44 -44.22 47.03
CA ASP A 106 10.25 -44.02 48.23
C ASP A 106 11.73 -43.89 47.78
N PRO A 107 12.32 -42.68 47.76
CA PRO A 107 13.70 -42.48 47.31
C PRO A 107 14.70 -43.25 48.18
N SER A 108 14.33 -43.62 49.41
CA SER A 108 15.19 -44.37 50.33
C SER A 108 15.21 -45.88 50.07
N LYS A 109 14.16 -46.45 49.44
CA LYS A 109 14.02 -47.90 49.22
C LYS A 109 14.06 -48.34 47.75
N ARG A 110 14.13 -47.41 46.77
CA ARG A 110 14.00 -47.69 45.32
C ARG A 110 12.80 -48.59 44.99
N GLN A 111 11.70 -48.41 45.71
CA GLN A 111 10.46 -49.16 45.53
C GLN A 111 9.32 -48.21 45.16
N PHE A 112 8.49 -48.70 44.25
CA PHE A 112 7.28 -48.02 43.77
C PHE A 112 6.08 -48.63 44.50
N LEU A 113 5.26 -47.80 45.15
CA LEU A 113 4.05 -48.24 45.86
C LEU A 113 2.81 -47.87 45.04
N LEU A 114 2.01 -48.89 44.70
CA LEU A 114 0.69 -48.86 44.07
C LEU A 114 -0.40 -48.87 45.14
N SER A 115 -1.20 -47.81 45.24
CA SER A 115 -2.34 -47.80 46.16
C SER A 115 -3.61 -48.35 45.50
N LEU A 116 -4.15 -49.47 46.01
CA LEU A 116 -5.43 -50.05 45.61
C LEU A 116 -6.40 -49.96 46.79
N ALA A 117 -7.50 -49.22 46.64
CA ALA A 117 -8.55 -49.11 47.66
C ALA A 117 -8.07 -48.74 49.08
N GLY A 118 -7.02 -47.91 49.16
CA GLY A 118 -6.42 -47.44 50.42
C GLY A 118 -5.28 -48.31 50.97
N GLN A 119 -4.90 -49.39 50.29
CA GLN A 119 -3.76 -50.24 50.65
C GLN A 119 -2.61 -50.10 49.65
N ASP A 120 -1.37 -50.00 50.14
CA ASP A 120 -0.18 -49.78 49.32
C ASP A 120 0.56 -51.10 49.01
N PHE A 121 0.75 -51.39 47.72
CA PHE A 121 1.44 -52.57 47.20
C PHE A 121 2.74 -52.17 46.52
N ALA A 122 3.87 -52.84 46.76
CA ALA A 122 5.16 -52.46 46.16
C ALA A 122 5.29 -52.82 44.65
N THR A 123 4.49 -52.21 43.77
CA THR A 123 4.46 -52.45 42.31
C THR A 123 4.07 -51.20 41.48
N VAL A 124 4.11 -51.30 40.14
CA VAL A 124 3.61 -50.27 39.20
C VAL A 124 2.59 -50.93 38.25
N SER A 125 1.36 -50.43 38.21
CA SER A 125 0.31 -51.00 37.34
C SER A 125 0.39 -50.46 35.90
N THR A 126 0.12 -51.33 34.93
CA THR A 126 -0.04 -51.00 33.51
C THR A 126 -1.48 -51.13 33.02
N PHE A 127 -2.33 -51.84 33.76
CA PHE A 127 -3.75 -52.03 33.48
C PHE A 127 -4.51 -52.08 34.81
N GLN A 128 -5.64 -51.38 34.91
CA GLN A 128 -6.52 -51.38 36.09
C GLN A 128 -7.97 -51.21 35.66
N GLN A 129 -8.88 -52.03 36.20
CA GLN A 129 -10.31 -52.01 35.88
C GLN A 129 -11.17 -52.42 37.08
N VAL A 130 -12.27 -51.71 37.34
CA VAL A 130 -13.23 -52.03 38.42
C VAL A 130 -14.54 -52.59 37.86
N TYR A 131 -15.03 -53.68 38.46
CA TYR A 131 -16.30 -54.33 38.16
C TYR A 131 -17.21 -54.31 39.39
N LEU A 132 -18.48 -53.92 39.23
CA LEU A 132 -19.47 -53.87 40.32
C LEU A 132 -20.69 -54.73 40.03
N TRP A 133 -21.33 -55.25 41.06
CA TRP A 133 -22.58 -56.02 40.97
C TRP A 133 -23.78 -55.07 40.78
N ARG A 134 -24.62 -55.37 39.78
CA ARG A 134 -25.78 -54.57 39.37
C ARG A 134 -26.85 -54.35 40.45
N ASP A 135 -27.06 -55.28 41.39
CA ASP A 135 -28.14 -55.22 42.40
C ASP A 135 -27.66 -55.14 43.87
N SER A 136 -26.41 -54.71 44.11
CA SER A 136 -25.92 -54.37 45.45
C SER A 136 -26.72 -53.17 46.01
N PRO A 137 -26.85 -52.96 47.34
CA PRO A 137 -27.36 -51.69 47.91
C PRO A 137 -26.62 -50.42 47.44
N ALA A 138 -25.53 -50.58 46.68
CA ALA A 138 -24.83 -49.54 45.93
C ALA A 138 -25.42 -49.24 44.52
N SER A 139 -26.51 -49.87 44.10
CA SER A 139 -27.22 -49.63 42.83
C SER A 139 -28.71 -49.33 43.03
N PRO A 140 -29.33 -48.49 42.18
CA PRO A 140 -30.70 -48.01 42.36
C PRO A 140 -31.73 -49.09 41.98
N VAL A 141 -32.57 -49.51 42.92
CA VAL A 141 -33.70 -50.42 42.69
C VAL A 141 -34.96 -49.61 42.32
N GLU A 142 -35.56 -49.91 41.16
CA GLU A 142 -36.92 -49.51 40.81
C GLU A 142 -37.95 -50.09 41.80
N VAL A 143 -38.72 -49.22 42.43
CA VAL A 143 -39.82 -49.59 43.33
C VAL A 143 -40.98 -50.15 42.51
N ARG A 144 -41.23 -51.47 42.60
CA ARG A 144 -42.55 -52.06 42.34
C ARG A 144 -43.22 -52.44 43.66
N SER A 145 -44.32 -51.75 43.95
CA SER A 145 -45.19 -51.92 45.12
C SER A 145 -45.88 -53.29 45.14
N GLY A 146 -45.83 -54.01 46.28
CA GLY A 146 -46.75 -55.12 46.54
C GLY A 146 -46.37 -56.11 47.66
N SER A 147 -46.97 -55.92 48.84
CA SER A 147 -47.33 -56.91 49.88
C SER A 147 -46.28 -57.47 50.89
N THR A 148 -46.53 -57.11 52.16
CA THR A 148 -46.57 -57.91 53.41
C THR A 148 -45.36 -58.74 53.90
N SER A 149 -44.64 -58.19 54.90
CA SER A 149 -44.06 -58.73 56.18
C SER A 149 -43.52 -60.19 56.32
N PRO A 150 -42.66 -60.52 57.32
CA PRO A 150 -41.93 -59.69 58.29
C PRO A 150 -40.40 -59.99 58.44
N ARG A 151 -39.68 -58.98 58.94
CA ARG A 151 -38.47 -59.00 59.82
C ARG A 151 -37.53 -60.23 59.77
N THR A 152 -36.30 -59.99 59.30
CA THR A 152 -35.08 -60.67 59.78
C THR A 152 -34.05 -59.63 60.23
N ARG A 153 -33.49 -59.85 61.42
CA ARG A 153 -32.51 -59.00 62.11
C ARG A 153 -31.13 -59.06 61.41
N PRO A 154 -30.30 -58.00 61.47
CA PRO A 154 -28.93 -58.03 60.98
C PRO A 154 -27.98 -58.45 62.12
N GLU A 155 -27.90 -59.75 62.46
CA GLU A 155 -26.80 -60.25 63.32
C GLU A 155 -26.15 -61.56 62.86
N ASP A 156 -26.70 -62.28 61.88
CA ASP A 156 -26.10 -63.55 61.45
C ASP A 156 -25.58 -63.45 60.02
N LEU A 157 -24.29 -63.08 59.88
CA LEU A 157 -23.36 -63.47 58.81
C LEU A 157 -22.02 -62.73 59.06
N PHE A 158 -21.00 -63.46 59.55
CA PHE A 158 -19.66 -62.93 59.83
C PHE A 158 -18.99 -62.33 58.58
N ALA A 159 -18.95 -61.00 58.53
CA ALA A 159 -18.05 -60.14 57.76
C ALA A 159 -17.76 -58.92 58.67
N PRO A 160 -16.61 -58.22 58.53
CA PRO A 160 -16.12 -57.36 59.60
C PRO A 160 -17.13 -56.26 59.91
N SER A 161 -17.76 -56.41 61.07
CA SER A 161 -18.45 -55.35 61.76
C SER A 161 -17.44 -54.26 62.09
N LEU A 162 -17.89 -53.01 62.00
CA LEU A 162 -17.18 -51.81 62.44
C LEU A 162 -16.53 -52.09 63.81
N ALA A 163 -15.21 -52.26 63.82
CA ALA A 163 -14.44 -52.33 65.04
C ALA A 163 -14.45 -50.93 65.69
N PRO A 164 -14.84 -50.80 66.98
CA PRO A 164 -14.57 -49.59 67.75
C PRO A 164 -13.06 -49.55 68.05
N LEU A 165 -12.35 -48.57 67.51
CA LEU A 165 -10.92 -48.34 67.79
C LEU A 165 -10.74 -47.33 68.93
N PRO A 166 -9.61 -47.41 69.66
CA PRO A 166 -9.45 -46.95 71.03
C PRO A 166 -9.16 -45.45 71.11
N SER A 167 -9.55 -44.86 72.24
CA SER A 167 -9.11 -43.56 72.68
C SER A 167 -7.57 -43.49 72.77
N GLY A 168 -6.95 -42.63 71.97
CA GLY A 168 -5.61 -42.10 72.23
C GLY A 168 -4.58 -42.28 71.12
N SER A 169 -4.71 -41.52 70.04
CA SER A 169 -3.57 -40.82 69.39
C SER A 169 -4.09 -39.88 68.30
N SER A 170 -3.63 -38.64 68.36
CA SER A 170 -3.86 -37.59 67.37
C SER A 170 -3.17 -37.94 66.05
N ASP A 171 -3.95 -38.26 65.02
CA ASP A 171 -3.83 -37.76 63.64
C ASP A 171 -4.71 -38.59 62.70
N GLY A 172 -5.58 -37.92 61.93
CA GLY A 172 -6.27 -38.53 60.78
C GLY A 172 -7.80 -38.68 60.85
N VAL A 173 -8.51 -37.89 61.66
CA VAL A 173 -9.99 -37.80 61.57
C VAL A 173 -10.36 -36.83 60.44
N PHE A 174 -10.88 -37.34 59.33
CA PHE A 174 -11.55 -36.56 58.28
C PHE A 174 -12.85 -35.96 58.83
N CYS A 175 -12.76 -34.83 59.53
CA CYS A 175 -13.90 -33.93 59.69
C CYS A 175 -14.22 -33.34 58.31
N PHE A 176 -15.43 -33.55 57.80
CA PHE A 176 -15.96 -32.73 56.70
C PHE A 176 -16.05 -31.30 57.21
N SER A 177 -15.02 -30.49 56.96
CA SER A 177 -14.96 -29.16 57.53
C SER A 177 -15.88 -28.22 56.74
N GLU A 178 -16.87 -27.63 57.41
CA GLU A 178 -17.65 -26.52 56.85
C GLU A 178 -16.74 -25.35 56.40
N SER A 179 -15.50 -25.29 56.90
CA SER A 179 -14.49 -24.32 56.46
C SER A 179 -14.09 -24.44 54.99
N ALA A 180 -14.18 -25.63 54.37
CA ALA A 180 -13.88 -25.79 52.94
C ALA A 180 -15.00 -25.22 52.06
N ALA A 181 -16.26 -25.22 52.52
CA ALA A 181 -17.40 -24.69 51.78
C ALA A 181 -17.36 -23.15 51.66
N GLY A 182 -16.70 -22.45 52.60
CA GLY A 182 -16.53 -21.00 52.56
C GLY A 182 -15.62 -20.47 51.44
N LEU A 183 -14.88 -21.35 50.74
CA LEU A 183 -14.01 -21.00 49.61
C LEU A 183 -14.73 -21.02 48.25
N PHE A 184 -16.02 -21.36 48.23
CA PHE A 184 -16.78 -21.60 47.01
C PHE A 184 -18.10 -20.82 47.00
N SER A 185 -18.45 -20.27 45.84
CA SER A 185 -19.73 -19.61 45.60
C SER A 185 -20.63 -20.47 44.69
N PRO A 186 -21.94 -20.55 44.96
CA PRO A 186 -22.87 -21.25 44.09
C PRO A 186 -23.09 -20.47 42.78
N LEU A 187 -23.01 -21.17 41.64
CA LEU A 187 -23.33 -20.62 40.32
C LEU A 187 -24.78 -20.92 39.95
N ASP A 188 -25.48 -19.91 39.45
CA ASP A 188 -26.87 -20.05 38.99
C ASP A 188 -26.94 -20.79 37.64
N ALA A 189 -27.99 -21.60 37.46
CA ALA A 189 -28.18 -22.42 36.27
C ALA A 189 -28.39 -21.58 34.99
N SER A 190 -28.77 -20.32 35.12
CA SER A 190 -28.93 -19.37 34.01
C SER A 190 -27.61 -18.99 33.31
N GLN A 191 -26.47 -19.16 33.99
CA GLN A 191 -25.14 -18.81 33.48
C GLN A 191 -24.41 -19.98 32.78
N VAL A 192 -25.05 -21.16 32.73
CA VAL A 192 -24.48 -22.40 32.19
C VAL A 192 -25.12 -22.75 30.85
N VAL A 193 -24.28 -22.89 29.82
CA VAL A 193 -24.67 -23.41 28.50
C VAL A 193 -24.21 -24.86 28.39
N VAL A 194 -25.08 -25.74 27.92
CA VAL A 194 -24.74 -27.16 27.73
C VAL A 194 -24.39 -27.39 26.27
N ASP A 195 -23.16 -27.83 25.99
CA ASP A 195 -22.68 -28.21 24.66
C ASP A 195 -21.99 -29.58 24.73
N GLU A 196 -22.69 -30.62 24.27
CA GLU A 196 -22.19 -32.00 24.28
C GLU A 196 -21.01 -32.22 23.31
N SER A 197 -20.82 -31.31 22.34
CA SER A 197 -19.76 -31.39 21.34
C SER A 197 -18.45 -30.73 21.78
N HIS A 198 -18.46 -29.98 22.90
CA HIS A 198 -17.30 -29.25 23.40
C HIS A 198 -16.39 -30.14 24.27
N PRO A 199 -15.14 -30.42 23.87
CA PRO A 199 -14.25 -31.30 24.62
C PRO A 199 -13.63 -30.59 25.83
N LEU A 200 -14.24 -30.74 27.01
CA LEU A 200 -13.70 -30.23 28.28
C LEU A 200 -13.02 -31.34 29.09
N PRO A 201 -11.76 -31.17 29.53
CA PRO A 201 -11.13 -32.09 30.47
C PRO A 201 -11.77 -31.94 31.84
N GLY A 202 -12.22 -33.05 32.44
CA GLY A 202 -12.77 -33.08 33.79
C GLY A 202 -12.30 -34.34 34.52
N TRP A 203 -12.33 -34.30 35.85
CA TRP A 203 -12.11 -35.48 36.70
C TRP A 203 -13.42 -35.94 37.30
N GLU A 204 -13.81 -37.17 36.99
CA GLU A 204 -15.07 -37.75 37.43
C GLU A 204 -14.86 -38.67 38.65
N TYR A 205 -15.76 -38.55 39.63
CA TYR A 205 -15.82 -39.36 40.85
C TYR A 205 -17.24 -39.85 41.08
N ARG A 206 -17.42 -41.14 41.34
CA ARG A 206 -18.74 -41.72 41.67
C ARG A 206 -18.85 -41.98 43.17
N LEU A 207 -19.88 -41.42 43.80
CA LEU A 207 -20.15 -41.48 45.25
C LEU A 207 -21.29 -42.46 45.52
N LEU A 208 -21.00 -43.53 46.27
CA LEU A 208 -21.90 -44.68 46.45
C LEU A 208 -22.63 -44.65 47.81
N ALA A 209 -23.83 -45.23 47.86
CA ALA A 209 -24.60 -45.46 49.09
C ALA A 209 -24.05 -46.70 49.84
N PRO A 210 -24.17 -46.81 51.19
CA PRO A 210 -24.98 -45.98 52.10
C PRO A 210 -24.29 -44.72 52.65
N ARG A 211 -22.97 -44.56 52.44
CA ARG A 211 -22.18 -43.46 53.04
C ARG A 211 -22.61 -42.07 52.55
N PHE A 212 -23.02 -41.95 51.29
CA PHE A 212 -23.47 -40.69 50.67
C PHE A 212 -24.97 -40.70 50.39
N SER A 213 -25.79 -41.01 51.41
CA SER A 213 -27.26 -41.04 51.29
C SER A 213 -27.89 -39.64 51.23
N ALA A 214 -27.23 -38.62 51.79
CA ALA A 214 -27.70 -37.24 51.76
C ALA A 214 -26.91 -36.38 50.76
N ARG A 215 -27.61 -35.61 49.91
CA ARG A 215 -27.01 -34.67 48.94
C ARG A 215 -25.94 -33.76 49.55
N ARG A 216 -26.18 -33.21 50.74
CA ARG A 216 -25.24 -32.32 51.44
C ARG A 216 -23.89 -32.97 51.74
N GLN A 217 -23.86 -34.28 52.02
CA GLN A 217 -22.62 -35.02 52.26
C GLN A 217 -21.82 -35.22 50.97
N ALA A 218 -22.51 -35.47 49.85
CA ALA A 218 -21.91 -35.57 48.53
C ALA A 218 -21.31 -34.22 48.07
N GLU A 219 -22.03 -33.12 48.32
CA GLU A 219 -21.57 -31.76 48.02
C GLU A 219 -20.32 -31.40 48.83
N LEU A 220 -20.34 -31.60 50.16
CA LEU A 220 -19.18 -31.33 51.02
C LEU A 220 -17.96 -32.16 50.64
N TRP A 221 -18.14 -33.43 50.26
CA TRP A 221 -17.04 -34.24 49.76
C TRP A 221 -16.46 -33.67 48.46
N CYS A 222 -17.32 -33.33 47.49
CA CYS A 222 -16.90 -32.78 46.20
C CYS A 222 -16.14 -31.45 46.36
N LEU A 223 -16.62 -30.55 47.22
CA LEU A 223 -15.96 -29.28 47.54
C LEU A 223 -14.62 -29.49 48.25
N SER A 224 -14.56 -30.38 49.23
CA SER A 224 -13.31 -30.70 49.93
C SER A 224 -12.25 -31.27 48.98
N ARG A 225 -12.67 -32.04 47.98
CA ARG A 225 -11.76 -32.58 46.96
C ARG A 225 -11.25 -31.52 46.00
N CYS A 226 -12.13 -30.61 45.58
CA CYS A 226 -11.75 -29.46 44.78
C CYS A 226 -10.76 -28.54 45.52
N ALA A 227 -10.90 -28.39 46.84
CA ALA A 227 -9.98 -27.61 47.67
C ALA A 227 -8.58 -28.23 47.73
N GLN A 228 -8.47 -29.57 47.75
CA GLN A 228 -7.18 -30.28 47.76
C GLN A 228 -6.43 -30.19 46.43
N GLU A 229 -7.13 -29.98 45.31
CA GLU A 229 -6.58 -29.99 43.96
C GLU A 229 -6.47 -28.56 43.38
N GLU A 230 -5.70 -27.70 44.07
CA GLU A 230 -5.64 -26.25 43.80
C GLU A 230 -5.19 -25.88 42.38
N GLY A 231 -4.36 -26.72 41.75
CA GLY A 231 -3.82 -26.47 40.41
C GLY A 231 -4.79 -26.79 39.27
N PHE A 232 -5.85 -27.55 39.51
CA PHE A 232 -6.77 -28.02 38.47
C PHE A 232 -8.21 -27.57 38.69
N CYS A 233 -8.74 -27.69 39.92
CA CYS A 233 -10.16 -27.54 40.15
C CYS A 233 -10.57 -26.06 40.33
N ARG A 234 -11.39 -25.56 39.40
CA ARG A 234 -12.05 -24.25 39.48
C ARG A 234 -13.56 -24.35 39.64
N LEU A 235 -14.15 -25.39 39.07
CA LEU A 235 -15.58 -25.65 39.09
C LEU A 235 -15.82 -27.07 39.65
N ALA A 236 -16.69 -27.17 40.65
CA ALA A 236 -17.15 -28.44 41.21
C ALA A 236 -18.62 -28.64 40.88
N ALA A 237 -18.91 -29.66 40.06
CA ALA A 237 -20.25 -29.98 39.59
C ALA A 237 -20.72 -31.30 40.21
N LEU A 238 -21.91 -31.31 40.81
CA LEU A 238 -22.60 -32.52 41.21
C LEU A 238 -23.64 -32.90 40.15
N GLN A 239 -23.63 -34.13 39.68
CA GLN A 239 -24.58 -34.67 38.70
C GLN A 239 -25.37 -35.83 39.31
N ASP A 240 -26.61 -35.97 38.86
CA ASP A 240 -27.50 -37.08 39.21
C ASP A 240 -28.04 -37.71 37.93
N SER A 241 -28.05 -39.04 37.88
CA SER A 241 -28.52 -39.80 36.72
C SER A 241 -29.93 -40.37 36.89
N THR A 242 -30.45 -40.48 38.12
CA THR A 242 -31.69 -41.25 38.40
C THR A 242 -32.55 -40.70 39.56
N GLY A 243 -32.15 -39.65 40.29
CA GLY A 243 -32.94 -39.07 41.39
C GLY A 243 -32.73 -39.74 42.75
N THR A 244 -31.96 -40.82 42.80
CA THR A 244 -31.53 -41.54 44.02
C THR A 244 -30.12 -42.07 43.80
N ALA A 245 -29.27 -42.01 44.84
CA ALA A 245 -27.84 -42.40 44.83
C ALA A 245 -27.53 -43.59 43.88
N PRO A 246 -26.46 -43.50 43.07
CA PRO A 246 -25.23 -42.76 43.34
C PRO A 246 -25.09 -41.36 42.71
N PHE A 247 -24.46 -40.44 43.44
CA PHE A 247 -24.11 -39.10 42.93
C PHE A 247 -22.78 -39.14 42.17
N THR A 248 -22.63 -38.29 41.15
CA THR A 248 -21.37 -38.14 40.42
C THR A 248 -20.82 -36.74 40.66
N CYS A 249 -19.63 -36.64 41.26
CA CYS A 249 -18.89 -35.40 41.42
C CYS A 249 -17.92 -35.25 40.26
N VAL A 250 -18.01 -34.15 39.51
CA VAL A 250 -17.12 -33.84 38.40
C VAL A 250 -16.39 -32.54 38.69
N LEU A 251 -15.07 -32.58 38.68
CA LEU A 251 -14.22 -31.41 38.83
C LEU A 251 -13.79 -30.92 37.45
N TYR A 252 -14.03 -29.64 37.15
CA TYR A 252 -13.62 -29.00 35.91
C TYR A 252 -12.59 -27.90 36.16
N PRO A 253 -11.69 -27.65 35.20
CA PRO A 253 -10.91 -26.41 35.15
C PRO A 253 -11.84 -25.22 34.82
N GLU A 254 -11.26 -24.03 34.65
CA GLU A 254 -12.03 -22.87 34.24
C GLU A 254 -12.66 -23.12 32.86
N ALA A 255 -13.99 -23.06 32.79
CA ALA A 255 -14.79 -23.40 31.62
C ALA A 255 -15.63 -22.21 31.12
N ARG A 256 -15.29 -21.00 31.58
CA ARG A 256 -15.87 -19.76 31.08
C ARG A 256 -15.31 -19.43 29.70
N THR A 257 -16.21 -19.18 28.76
CA THR A 257 -15.89 -18.62 27.44
C THR A 257 -16.64 -17.31 27.26
N CYS A 258 -15.96 -16.32 26.70
CA CYS A 258 -16.52 -15.01 26.41
C CYS A 258 -16.70 -14.85 24.89
N GLY A 259 -17.69 -14.04 24.49
CA GLY A 259 -17.88 -13.65 23.08
C GLY A 259 -16.73 -12.78 22.53
N PRO A 260 -16.79 -12.42 21.24
CA PRO A 260 -15.80 -11.55 20.61
C PRO A 260 -15.71 -10.18 21.31
N LEU A 261 -14.52 -9.56 21.25
CA LEU A 261 -14.18 -8.34 21.99
C LEU A 261 -15.18 -7.19 21.80
N ASP A 262 -15.80 -7.10 20.62
CA ASP A 262 -16.70 -6.02 20.22
C ASP A 262 -18.09 -6.08 20.89
N GLU A 263 -18.45 -7.20 21.53
CA GLU A 263 -19.77 -7.42 22.18
C GLU A 263 -19.67 -7.59 23.71
N LEU A 264 -18.51 -7.31 24.31
CA LEU A 264 -18.29 -7.56 25.74
C LEU A 264 -19.02 -6.54 26.63
N THR A 265 -20.01 -7.02 27.36
CA THR A 265 -20.69 -6.31 28.46
C THR A 265 -20.54 -7.10 29.76
N ALA A 266 -20.84 -6.49 30.92
CA ALA A 266 -20.87 -7.21 32.19
C ALA A 266 -21.98 -8.30 32.14
N GLY A 267 -21.59 -9.57 31.92
CA GLY A 267 -22.51 -10.71 31.75
C GLY A 267 -22.41 -11.48 30.43
N SER A 268 -21.49 -11.11 29.53
CA SER A 268 -21.30 -11.76 28.21
C SER A 268 -20.50 -13.07 28.24
N CYS A 269 -19.87 -13.42 29.37
CA CYS A 269 -19.14 -14.68 29.53
C CYS A 269 -20.05 -15.75 30.15
N ARG A 270 -20.10 -16.95 29.55
CA ARG A 270 -20.92 -18.06 30.02
C ARG A 270 -20.05 -19.28 30.32
N VAL A 271 -20.47 -20.10 31.29
CA VAL A 271 -19.81 -21.38 31.56
C VAL A 271 -20.36 -22.41 30.59
N VAL A 272 -19.50 -23.00 29.76
CA VAL A 272 -19.91 -24.07 28.84
C VAL A 272 -19.56 -25.40 29.48
N LEU A 273 -20.54 -26.27 29.70
CA LEU A 273 -20.34 -27.61 30.26
C LEU A 273 -20.91 -28.69 29.33
N PRO A 274 -20.31 -29.90 29.30
CA PRO A 274 -20.81 -30.99 28.46
C PRO A 274 -22.13 -31.58 28.96
N ARG A 275 -22.46 -31.44 30.25
CA ARG A 275 -23.69 -31.93 30.88
C ARG A 275 -24.24 -30.94 31.88
N ARG A 276 -25.57 -30.92 32.05
CA ARG A 276 -26.24 -30.05 33.03
C ARG A 276 -25.99 -30.54 34.47
N PRO A 277 -25.40 -29.71 35.35
CA PRO A 277 -25.19 -30.09 36.75
C PRO A 277 -26.46 -29.91 37.60
N LEU A 278 -26.55 -30.67 38.69
CA LEU A 278 -27.59 -30.59 39.72
C LEU A 278 -27.25 -29.51 40.79
N SER A 279 -25.97 -29.34 41.10
CA SER A 279 -25.41 -28.16 41.77
C SER A 279 -24.03 -27.85 41.19
N LEU A 280 -23.72 -26.56 41.04
CA LEU A 280 -22.45 -26.08 40.51
C LEU A 280 -21.87 -25.04 41.46
N TYR A 281 -20.61 -25.23 41.83
CA TYR A 281 -19.88 -24.33 42.70
C TYR A 281 -18.61 -23.85 42.00
N GLN A 282 -18.33 -22.56 42.12
CA GLN A 282 -17.09 -21.95 41.64
C GLN A 282 -16.17 -21.66 42.81
N ARG A 283 -14.90 -22.01 42.68
CA ARG A 283 -13.88 -21.63 43.64
C ARG A 283 -13.60 -20.15 43.53
N GLU A 284 -13.68 -19.42 44.64
CA GLU A 284 -13.30 -18.01 44.64
C GLU A 284 -11.78 -17.88 44.43
N VAL A 285 -11.39 -17.02 43.49
CA VAL A 285 -9.99 -16.70 43.25
C VAL A 285 -9.58 -15.68 44.32
N VAL A 286 -8.92 -16.15 45.38
CA VAL A 286 -8.25 -15.25 46.31
C VAL A 286 -6.97 -14.75 45.64
N PRO A 287 -6.85 -13.45 45.32
CA PRO A 287 -5.62 -12.91 44.72
C PRO A 287 -4.47 -13.08 45.71
N GLY A 288 -3.36 -13.67 45.27
CA GLY A 288 -2.19 -13.83 46.15
C GLY A 288 -1.57 -12.48 46.51
N GLU A 289 -0.96 -12.36 47.70
CA GLU A 289 -0.36 -11.10 48.17
C GLU A 289 0.79 -10.58 47.27
N ARG A 290 1.39 -11.43 46.42
CA ARG A 290 2.51 -11.08 45.53
C ARG A 290 2.31 -11.61 44.11
N VAL A 291 2.65 -10.77 43.13
CA VAL A 291 2.71 -11.11 41.70
C VAL A 291 3.92 -12.03 41.45
N LYS A 292 3.72 -13.09 40.68
CA LYS A 292 4.70 -14.12 40.33
C LYS A 292 5.43 -13.84 39.02
N ASN A 293 4.80 -13.10 38.10
CA ASN A 293 5.35 -12.82 36.76
C ASN A 293 5.53 -11.32 36.52
N PHE A 294 6.50 -10.97 35.67
CA PHE A 294 6.68 -9.60 35.21
C PHE A 294 5.99 -9.43 33.85
N TYR A 295 4.90 -8.67 33.82
CA TYR A 295 4.10 -8.47 32.61
C TYR A 295 4.69 -7.35 31.74
N THR A 296 4.89 -7.65 30.46
CA THR A 296 5.42 -6.67 29.49
C THR A 296 4.29 -6.06 28.67
N ARG A 297 4.25 -4.72 28.58
CA ARG A 297 3.27 -4.01 27.76
C ARG A 297 3.58 -4.22 26.28
N LEU A 298 2.59 -4.64 25.52
CA LEU A 298 2.69 -4.78 24.07
C LEU A 298 2.68 -3.39 23.41
N PRO A 299 3.58 -3.12 22.44
CA PRO A 299 3.63 -1.84 21.74
C PRO A 299 2.58 -1.76 20.63
N PHE A 300 1.38 -2.30 20.83
CA PHE A 300 0.32 -2.39 19.83
C PHE A 300 -1.01 -1.88 20.39
N GLN A 301 -1.76 -1.14 19.56
CA GLN A 301 -3.04 -0.57 19.97
C GLN A 301 -4.21 -1.54 19.74
N LYS A 302 -4.11 -2.41 18.73
CA LYS A 302 -5.23 -3.26 18.28
C LYS A 302 -4.85 -4.73 18.29
N LEU A 303 -5.70 -5.56 18.91
CA LEU A 303 -5.60 -7.01 18.85
C LEU A 303 -6.87 -7.58 18.19
N THR A 304 -6.70 -8.52 17.27
CA THR A 304 -7.80 -9.20 16.56
C THR A 304 -7.62 -10.72 16.64
N GLY A 305 -8.73 -11.47 16.62
CA GLY A 305 -8.68 -12.92 16.81
C GLY A 305 -8.23 -13.35 18.22
N VAL A 306 -8.46 -12.49 19.21
CA VAL A 306 -8.20 -12.78 20.63
C VAL A 306 -9.30 -13.64 21.24
N SER A 307 -8.92 -14.50 22.18
CA SER A 307 -9.80 -15.36 22.94
C SER A 307 -9.77 -14.92 24.41
N VAL A 308 -10.84 -14.25 24.82
CA VAL A 308 -11.04 -13.71 26.16
C VAL A 308 -11.55 -14.83 27.08
N GLN A 309 -10.85 -15.04 28.18
CA GLN A 309 -11.14 -16.09 29.15
C GLN A 309 -11.98 -15.58 30.31
N ASN A 310 -11.75 -14.35 30.76
CA ASN A 310 -12.53 -13.71 31.82
C ASN A 310 -12.59 -12.19 31.62
N HIS A 311 -13.69 -11.58 32.07
CA HIS A 311 -13.93 -10.14 32.04
C HIS A 311 -14.47 -9.67 33.38
N VAL A 312 -13.80 -8.71 34.02
CA VAL A 312 -14.25 -8.09 35.27
C VAL A 312 -14.06 -6.58 35.25
N SER A 313 -15.10 -5.85 35.69
CA SER A 313 -15.00 -4.41 35.99
C SER A 313 -14.30 -4.20 37.33
N VAL A 314 -13.34 -3.28 37.34
CA VAL A 314 -12.53 -2.90 38.51
C VAL A 314 -12.76 -1.44 38.91
N GLY A 315 -13.87 -0.85 38.45
CA GLY A 315 -14.21 0.57 38.64
C GLY A 315 -14.33 1.04 40.10
N GLY A 316 -14.53 0.12 41.05
CA GLY A 316 -14.63 0.45 42.49
C GLY A 316 -13.30 0.65 43.21
N LYS A 317 -12.16 0.56 42.53
CA LYS A 317 -10.80 0.64 43.12
C LYS A 317 -9.96 1.74 42.48
N SER A 318 -8.85 2.12 43.11
CA SER A 318 -7.86 2.98 42.45
C SER A 318 -7.25 2.27 41.23
N ILE A 319 -6.79 3.03 40.23
CA ILE A 319 -6.21 2.47 38.99
C ILE A 319 -5.02 1.53 39.31
N SER A 320 -4.20 1.88 40.31
CA SER A 320 -3.06 1.05 40.75
C SER A 320 -3.49 -0.27 41.39
N GLU A 321 -4.52 -0.24 42.25
CA GLU A 321 -5.04 -1.46 42.88
C GLU A 321 -5.77 -2.33 41.87
N GLY A 322 -6.50 -1.71 40.92
CA GLY A 322 -7.16 -2.44 39.87
C GLY A 322 -6.20 -3.09 38.87
N PHE A 323 -5.07 -2.42 38.58
CA PHE A 323 -4.00 -2.99 37.77
C PHE A 323 -3.34 -4.18 38.48
N LEU A 324 -2.97 -4.02 39.76
CA LEU A 324 -2.38 -5.10 40.57
C LEU A 324 -3.31 -6.32 40.66
N GLU A 325 -4.61 -6.10 40.83
CA GLU A 325 -5.59 -7.17 40.83
C GLU A 325 -5.63 -7.90 39.48
N CYS A 326 -5.47 -7.19 38.37
CA CYS A 326 -5.44 -7.79 37.04
C CYS A 326 -4.21 -8.69 36.84
N GLU A 327 -3.04 -8.28 37.34
CA GLU A 327 -1.82 -9.10 37.35
C GLU A 327 -2.01 -10.38 38.18
N GLN A 328 -2.55 -10.25 39.40
CA GLN A 328 -2.81 -11.38 40.29
C GLN A 328 -3.81 -12.37 39.71
N ARG A 329 -4.81 -11.90 38.96
CA ARG A 329 -5.81 -12.74 38.28
C ARG A 329 -5.18 -13.57 37.17
N CYS A 330 -4.30 -12.99 36.35
CA CYS A 330 -3.59 -13.75 35.32
C CYS A 330 -2.56 -14.72 35.92
N ASP A 331 -1.97 -14.42 37.07
CA ASP A 331 -1.09 -15.34 37.79
C ASP A 331 -1.81 -16.53 38.43
N ALA A 332 -3.06 -16.31 38.86
CA ALA A 332 -3.91 -17.37 39.37
C ALA A 332 -4.38 -18.31 38.25
N ASP A 333 -4.44 -17.83 37.00
CA ASP A 333 -4.93 -18.61 35.86
C ASP A 333 -3.78 -19.30 35.11
N PRO A 334 -3.68 -20.65 35.16
CA PRO A 334 -2.62 -21.38 34.46
C PRO A 334 -2.71 -21.30 32.93
N CYS A 335 -3.87 -20.91 32.37
CA CYS A 335 -4.09 -20.78 30.93
C CYS A 335 -3.95 -19.33 30.42
N CYS A 336 -3.75 -18.36 31.32
CA CYS A 336 -3.58 -16.96 30.95
C CYS A 336 -2.21 -16.71 30.30
N ARG A 337 -2.25 -16.14 29.08
CA ARG A 337 -1.07 -15.72 28.30
C ARG A 337 -0.81 -14.22 28.42
N GLY A 338 -1.82 -13.46 28.76
CA GLY A 338 -1.74 -12.02 28.96
C GLY A 338 -3.07 -11.44 29.42
N PHE A 339 -3.12 -10.14 29.62
CA PHE A 339 -4.35 -9.45 29.99
C PHE A 339 -4.44 -8.08 29.30
N GLY A 340 -5.67 -7.62 29.07
CA GLY A 340 -5.98 -6.25 28.66
C GLY A 340 -6.49 -5.45 29.85
N PHE A 341 -5.87 -4.32 30.14
CA PHE A 341 -6.36 -3.35 31.11
C PHE A 341 -6.83 -2.10 30.37
N LEU A 342 -8.14 -1.93 30.24
CA LEU A 342 -8.78 -0.97 29.33
C LEU A 342 -9.79 -0.08 30.07
N ASN A 343 -10.18 1.04 29.46
CA ASN A 343 -11.25 1.89 29.97
C ASN A 343 -12.59 1.54 29.26
N GLY A 344 -13.68 1.41 30.01
CA GLY A 344 -14.98 0.98 29.48
C GLY A 344 -15.72 1.97 28.59
N SER A 345 -15.24 3.21 28.40
CA SER A 345 -15.89 4.20 27.50
C SER A 345 -14.91 5.09 26.74
N PRO A 346 -15.04 5.20 25.40
CA PRO A 346 -14.18 6.05 24.53
C PRO A 346 -14.34 7.55 24.76
N SER A 347 -15.39 7.99 25.46
CA SER A 347 -15.69 9.41 25.70
C SER A 347 -15.14 9.96 27.02
N GLY A 348 -14.27 9.21 27.72
CA GLY A 348 -13.64 9.66 28.96
C GLY A 348 -14.63 9.66 30.14
N GLY A 349 -14.84 8.47 30.71
CA GLY A 349 -15.70 8.31 31.90
C GLY A 349 -16.12 6.87 32.20
N GLY A 350 -15.53 5.86 31.53
CA GLY A 350 -15.85 4.46 31.78
C GLY A 350 -15.09 3.91 32.99
N GLU A 351 -15.65 2.85 33.58
CA GLU A 351 -14.96 2.06 34.60
C GLU A 351 -13.78 1.29 33.98
N ALA A 352 -12.70 1.12 34.74
CA ALA A 352 -11.56 0.30 34.31
C ALA A 352 -11.96 -1.18 34.23
N GLN A 353 -11.58 -1.85 33.15
CA GLN A 353 -11.89 -3.25 32.86
C GLN A 353 -10.61 -4.08 32.78
N CYS A 354 -10.65 -5.28 33.37
CA CYS A 354 -9.60 -6.29 33.29
C CYS A 354 -10.09 -7.49 32.47
N LEU A 355 -9.39 -7.78 31.38
CA LEU A 355 -9.67 -8.89 30.45
C LEU A 355 -8.52 -9.89 30.50
N THR A 356 -8.74 -11.12 30.97
CA THR A 356 -7.70 -12.17 30.87
C THR A 356 -7.78 -12.86 29.52
N LEU A 357 -6.62 -13.07 28.89
CA LEU A 357 -6.50 -13.56 27.52
C LEU A 357 -5.81 -14.92 27.48
N SER A 358 -6.42 -15.85 26.75
CA SER A 358 -5.88 -17.19 26.50
C SER A 358 -4.96 -17.24 25.27
N ASN A 359 -5.11 -16.28 24.34
CA ASN A 359 -4.18 -16.03 23.25
C ASN A 359 -4.11 -14.51 22.98
N LEU A 360 -3.04 -14.07 22.30
CA LEU A 360 -2.85 -12.66 21.96
C LEU A 360 -3.17 -12.36 20.48
N GLY A 361 -3.58 -13.36 19.70
CA GLY A 361 -4.07 -13.21 18.33
C GLY A 361 -3.11 -12.47 17.39
N PHE A 362 -3.69 -11.66 16.50
CA PHE A 362 -3.00 -10.76 15.58
C PHE A 362 -2.94 -9.35 16.18
N GLN A 363 -1.72 -8.88 16.45
CA GLN A 363 -1.39 -7.62 17.10
C GLN A 363 -0.95 -6.61 16.03
N SER A 364 -1.66 -5.49 15.90
CA SER A 364 -1.42 -4.47 14.87
C SER A 364 -1.50 -3.05 15.45
N CYS A 365 -1.26 -2.04 14.60
CA CYS A 365 -1.22 -0.63 14.99
C CYS A 365 -0.12 -0.35 16.04
N GLY A 366 1.15 -0.52 15.63
CA GLY A 366 2.30 -0.32 16.51
C GLY A 366 2.47 1.13 16.97
N GLU A 367 2.79 1.34 18.25
CA GLU A 367 3.01 2.67 18.86
C GLU A 367 4.39 3.27 18.51
N GLU A 368 5.33 2.47 18.00
CA GLU A 368 6.74 2.88 17.86
C GLU A 368 6.94 4.03 16.86
N HIS A 369 6.08 4.20 15.85
CA HIS A 369 6.23 5.27 14.85
C HIS A 369 4.88 5.82 14.34
N GLY A 370 4.80 7.15 14.20
CA GLY A 370 3.61 7.91 13.82
C GLY A 370 3.05 7.60 12.41
N PRO A 371 1.94 8.26 12.04
CA PRO A 371 0.98 7.78 11.03
C PRO A 371 1.37 8.03 9.56
N SER A 372 2.64 7.89 9.17
CA SER A 372 3.04 8.17 7.77
C SER A 372 2.46 7.15 6.78
N TRP A 373 2.34 5.88 7.17
CA TRP A 373 1.75 4.81 6.35
C TRP A 373 1.34 3.61 7.22
N GLN A 374 0.09 3.13 7.07
CA GLN A 374 -0.44 1.99 7.84
C GLN A 374 -1.21 1.02 6.94
N VAL A 375 -1.13 -0.28 7.28
CA VAL A 375 -1.80 -1.35 6.53
C VAL A 375 -3.19 -1.65 7.09
N SER A 376 -3.35 -1.60 8.43
CA SER A 376 -4.60 -1.89 9.14
C SER A 376 -5.31 -0.60 9.56
N ASP A 377 -6.64 -0.64 9.64
CA ASP A 377 -7.44 0.49 10.14
C ASP A 377 -7.29 0.66 11.66
N CYS A 378 -6.63 1.74 12.06
CA CYS A 378 -6.32 2.13 13.44
C CYS A 378 -7.17 3.31 13.93
N SER A 379 -8.24 3.69 13.20
CA SER A 379 -9.05 4.89 13.46
C SER A 379 -9.91 4.82 14.74
N SER A 380 -10.11 3.62 15.28
CA SER A 380 -10.98 3.36 16.43
C SER A 380 -10.31 2.43 17.46
N PRO A 381 -9.27 2.89 18.16
CA PRO A 381 -8.70 2.13 19.28
C PRO A 381 -9.72 2.06 20.44
N PRO A 382 -9.76 0.96 21.21
CA PRO A 382 -10.49 0.93 22.47
C PRO A 382 -10.06 2.07 23.40
N ALA A 383 -10.98 2.56 24.21
CA ALA A 383 -10.78 3.76 25.02
C ALA A 383 -9.55 3.68 25.93
N GLY A 384 -8.69 4.72 25.89
CA GLY A 384 -7.57 4.89 26.83
C GLY A 384 -6.26 4.20 26.43
N LEU A 385 -6.21 3.46 25.32
CA LEU A 385 -4.96 2.89 24.77
C LEU A 385 -4.01 4.02 24.33
N GLY A 386 -3.02 4.30 25.18
CA GLY A 386 -2.04 5.38 25.01
C GLY A 386 -1.71 6.13 26.32
N THR A 387 -2.51 5.94 27.37
CA THR A 387 -2.23 6.49 28.72
C THR A 387 -1.83 5.36 29.66
N TYR A 388 -0.60 5.40 30.20
CA TYR A 388 -0.17 4.43 31.21
C TYR A 388 -1.07 4.53 32.46
N PRO A 389 -1.58 3.42 33.03
CA PRO A 389 -1.21 2.02 32.82
C PRO A 389 -2.17 1.22 31.89
N PHE A 390 -2.99 1.87 31.07
CA PHE A 390 -3.89 1.16 30.15
C PHE A 390 -3.13 0.58 28.94
N GLY A 391 -3.47 -0.67 28.59
CA GLY A 391 -2.83 -1.38 27.48
C GLY A 391 -2.99 -2.89 27.55
N TRP A 392 -2.37 -3.55 26.57
CA TRP A 392 -2.28 -4.99 26.48
C TRP A 392 -0.96 -5.47 27.07
N TYR A 393 -1.02 -6.49 27.92
CA TYR A 393 0.12 -7.02 28.65
C TYR A 393 0.30 -8.50 28.38
N GLN A 394 1.53 -8.93 28.12
CA GLN A 394 1.87 -10.34 27.90
C GLN A 394 2.71 -10.88 29.05
N LYS A 395 2.49 -12.17 29.35
CA LYS A 395 3.31 -12.94 30.29
C LYS A 395 4.65 -13.31 29.64
N PRO A 396 5.75 -13.45 30.41
CA PRO A 396 7.03 -13.87 29.86
C PRO A 396 6.92 -15.22 29.14
N VAL A 397 7.46 -15.30 27.92
CA VAL A 397 7.49 -16.54 27.14
C VAL A 397 8.55 -17.47 27.73
N VAL A 398 8.13 -18.34 28.66
CA VAL A 398 8.95 -19.41 29.22
C VAL A 398 8.76 -20.67 28.37
N SER A 399 9.82 -21.43 28.12
CA SER A 399 9.87 -22.65 27.28
C SER A 399 8.98 -23.82 27.73
N ASN A 400 8.13 -23.64 28.76
CA ASN A 400 7.19 -24.65 29.19
C ASN A 400 5.89 -24.58 28.36
N PRO A 401 5.51 -25.67 27.67
CA PRO A 401 4.31 -25.69 26.83
C PRO A 401 3.04 -25.43 27.66
N VAL A 402 1.99 -24.92 27.00
CA VAL A 402 0.65 -24.79 27.60
C VAL A 402 0.27 -26.14 28.23
N PRO A 403 -0.15 -26.19 29.51
CA PRO A 403 -0.69 -27.41 30.08
C PRO A 403 -1.81 -27.95 29.18
N THR A 404 -1.83 -29.26 28.90
CA THR A 404 -2.88 -29.93 28.10
C THR A 404 -4.30 -29.81 28.66
N ILE A 405 -4.42 -29.18 29.83
CA ILE A 405 -5.66 -28.85 30.53
C ILE A 405 -6.35 -27.62 29.90
N CYS A 406 -5.61 -26.75 29.22
CA CYS A 406 -6.18 -25.55 28.60
C CYS A 406 -6.90 -25.90 27.28
N PRO A 407 -8.04 -25.24 26.98
CA PRO A 407 -8.73 -25.43 25.71
C PRO A 407 -7.83 -24.99 24.54
N PRO A 408 -7.87 -25.69 23.39
CA PRO A 408 -7.13 -25.28 22.21
C PRO A 408 -7.67 -23.94 21.73
N ALA A 409 -6.83 -22.90 21.76
CA ALA A 409 -7.20 -21.58 21.28
C ALA A 409 -7.52 -21.66 19.77
N GLN A 410 -8.78 -21.44 19.40
CA GLN A 410 -9.19 -21.35 18.01
C GLN A 410 -8.96 -19.92 17.52
N LEU A 411 -8.06 -19.72 16.55
CA LEU A 411 -8.07 -18.48 15.78
C LEU A 411 -9.34 -18.45 14.91
N SER A 412 -9.99 -17.29 14.86
CA SER A 412 -11.11 -17.03 13.96
C SER A 412 -10.71 -17.36 12.51
N ARG A 413 -11.62 -18.02 11.77
CA ARG A 413 -11.38 -18.49 10.40
C ARG A 413 -10.75 -17.40 9.51
N LEU A 414 -9.66 -17.76 8.84
CA LEU A 414 -9.02 -16.98 7.77
C LEU A 414 -10.08 -16.49 6.76
N PRO A 415 -10.23 -15.18 6.54
CA PRO A 415 -11.03 -14.68 5.44
C PRO A 415 -10.23 -14.77 4.13
N GLN A 416 -10.79 -15.51 3.16
CA GLN A 416 -10.44 -15.59 1.74
C GLN A 416 -9.01 -16.04 1.38
N GLU A 417 -8.90 -16.75 0.25
CA GLU A 417 -7.63 -17.29 -0.27
C GLU A 417 -6.56 -16.19 -0.37
N ALA A 418 -5.39 -16.44 0.22
CA ALA A 418 -4.21 -15.61 0.01
C ALA A 418 -3.95 -15.55 -1.50
N GLY A 419 -3.97 -14.33 -2.07
CA GLY A 419 -3.69 -14.14 -3.49
C GLY A 419 -2.34 -14.72 -3.93
N THR A 420 -2.03 -14.69 -5.21
CA THR A 420 -0.72 -15.16 -5.70
C THR A 420 0.42 -14.30 -5.14
N TRP A 421 1.47 -14.91 -4.57
CA TRP A 421 2.66 -14.24 -4.02
C TRP A 421 3.96 -14.81 -4.63
N GLU A 422 4.93 -13.95 -4.89
CA GLU A 422 6.30 -14.28 -5.32
C GLU A 422 7.24 -14.29 -4.11
N SER A 423 8.00 -15.36 -3.92
CA SER A 423 9.03 -15.44 -2.88
C SER A 423 10.34 -14.87 -3.41
N LEU A 424 10.96 -13.94 -2.67
CA LEU A 424 12.25 -13.35 -3.03
C LEU A 424 13.39 -13.90 -2.15
N ASP A 425 14.59 -13.97 -2.72
CA ASP A 425 15.80 -14.37 -2.01
C ASP A 425 16.33 -13.21 -1.14
N VAL A 426 16.86 -13.52 0.05
CA VAL A 426 17.43 -12.54 0.99
C VAL A 426 18.58 -11.73 0.35
N SER A 427 19.29 -12.30 -0.61
CA SER A 427 20.37 -11.62 -1.35
C SER A 427 19.89 -10.51 -2.29
N SER A 428 18.59 -10.42 -2.60
CA SER A 428 18.01 -9.41 -3.50
C SER A 428 17.69 -8.07 -2.81
N VAL A 429 18.13 -7.91 -1.56
CA VAL A 429 17.65 -6.89 -0.63
C VAL A 429 18.80 -6.14 0.03
N LEU A 430 18.60 -4.84 0.28
CA LEU A 430 19.44 -4.00 1.12
C LEU A 430 18.67 -3.56 2.37
N VAL A 431 19.36 -3.55 3.51
CA VAL A 431 18.80 -3.04 4.78
C VAL A 431 19.12 -1.55 4.91
N ASP A 432 18.09 -0.72 4.95
CA ASP A 432 18.15 0.72 5.18
C ASP A 432 17.25 1.11 6.39
N PRO A 433 17.83 1.34 7.58
CA PRO A 433 17.08 1.64 8.79
C PRO A 433 16.39 3.02 8.75
N SER A 434 16.62 3.85 7.73
CA SER A 434 16.02 5.18 7.61
C SER A 434 14.60 5.17 7.03
N ILE A 435 14.12 4.05 6.46
CA ILE A 435 12.79 3.92 5.86
C ILE A 435 11.70 4.18 6.90
N GLN A 436 10.87 5.20 6.68
CA GLN A 436 9.78 5.57 7.59
C GLN A 436 8.43 4.95 7.21
N SER A 437 8.25 4.54 5.95
CA SER A 437 7.01 3.95 5.42
C SER A 437 7.00 2.42 5.55
N PHE A 438 6.66 1.93 6.73
CA PHE A 438 6.50 0.51 7.00
C PHE A 438 5.48 0.30 8.11
N ALA A 439 4.86 -0.87 8.16
CA ALA A 439 3.94 -1.24 9.22
C ALA A 439 4.35 -2.57 9.82
N VAL A 440 4.20 -2.72 11.14
CA VAL A 440 4.54 -3.93 11.88
C VAL A 440 3.29 -4.54 12.48
N ALA A 441 3.18 -5.86 12.36
CA ALA A 441 2.19 -6.66 13.08
C ALA A 441 2.83 -7.93 13.63
N HIS A 442 2.38 -8.40 14.79
CA HIS A 442 2.83 -9.67 15.39
C HIS A 442 1.69 -10.67 15.41
N VAL A 443 1.98 -11.91 15.05
CA VAL A 443 1.06 -13.05 15.20
C VAL A 443 1.54 -13.89 16.37
N SER A 444 0.73 -14.02 17.42
CA SER A 444 1.07 -14.91 18.53
C SER A 444 1.14 -16.37 18.06
N THR A 445 2.14 -17.12 18.54
CA THR A 445 2.23 -18.57 18.27
C THR A 445 1.29 -19.39 19.16
N ASP A 446 0.62 -18.77 20.14
CA ASP A 446 -0.29 -19.44 21.06
C ASP A 446 -1.59 -19.84 20.33
N GLY A 447 -1.76 -21.14 20.11
CA GLY A 447 -2.91 -21.71 19.38
C GLY A 447 -2.65 -22.05 17.91
N LEU A 448 -1.44 -21.83 17.40
CA LEU A 448 -1.06 -22.22 16.04
C LEU A 448 -0.35 -23.58 16.03
N ALA A 449 -0.87 -24.50 15.23
CA ALA A 449 -0.23 -25.81 15.01
C ALA A 449 0.98 -25.73 14.06
N ASP A 450 1.05 -24.69 13.21
CA ASP A 450 2.11 -24.50 12.20
C ASP A 450 2.39 -23.01 11.91
N SER A 451 3.66 -22.70 11.62
CA SER A 451 4.17 -21.41 11.14
C SER A 451 3.57 -20.96 9.80
N ALA A 452 3.10 -21.90 8.97
CA ALA A 452 2.44 -21.61 7.70
C ALA A 452 1.16 -20.79 7.86
N THR A 453 0.36 -21.07 8.90
CA THR A 453 -0.88 -20.34 9.18
C THR A 453 -0.61 -18.88 9.56
N ALA A 454 0.48 -18.59 10.28
CA ALA A 454 0.89 -17.22 10.59
C ALA A 454 1.31 -16.45 9.33
N ARG A 455 2.04 -17.11 8.42
CA ARG A 455 2.38 -16.53 7.11
C ARG A 455 1.13 -16.14 6.35
N ASP A 456 0.18 -17.07 6.22
CA ASP A 456 -1.00 -16.85 5.38
C ASP A 456 -1.91 -15.74 5.95
N LEU A 457 -1.99 -15.61 7.29
CA LEU A 457 -2.62 -14.47 7.97
C LEU A 457 -1.96 -13.13 7.59
N CYS A 458 -0.63 -13.03 7.66
CA CYS A 458 0.08 -11.79 7.30
C CYS A 458 -0.07 -11.44 5.82
N LEU A 459 -0.01 -12.44 4.93
CA LEU A 459 -0.25 -12.24 3.51
C LEU A 459 -1.70 -11.80 3.22
N SER A 460 -2.68 -12.33 3.95
CA SER A 460 -4.08 -11.94 3.82
C SER A 460 -4.30 -10.48 4.24
N GLU A 461 -3.68 -10.01 5.32
CA GLU A 461 -3.78 -8.62 5.77
C GLU A 461 -3.14 -7.65 4.80
N CYS A 462 -1.96 -7.98 4.27
CA CYS A 462 -1.39 -7.19 3.19
C CYS A 462 -2.35 -7.15 2.00
N SER A 463 -2.90 -8.30 1.58
CA SER A 463 -3.77 -8.40 0.40
C SER A 463 -4.99 -7.46 0.43
N LYS A 464 -5.57 -7.22 1.61
CA LYS A 464 -6.70 -6.30 1.83
C LYS A 464 -6.38 -4.84 1.51
N ASN A 465 -5.11 -4.42 1.66
CA ASN A 465 -4.68 -3.05 1.40
C ASN A 465 -3.86 -2.97 0.10
N PRO A 466 -4.33 -2.29 -0.96
CA PRO A 466 -3.63 -2.25 -2.25
C PRO A 466 -2.25 -1.57 -2.19
N SER A 467 -1.99 -0.72 -1.19
CA SER A 467 -0.69 -0.05 -1.03
C SER A 467 0.42 -0.98 -0.51
N CYS A 468 0.06 -2.13 0.07
CA CYS A 468 1.00 -3.09 0.62
C CYS A 468 1.52 -4.03 -0.48
N VAL A 469 2.79 -3.90 -0.88
CA VAL A 469 3.36 -4.66 -2.02
C VAL A 469 4.24 -5.80 -1.54
N THR A 470 4.98 -5.58 -0.46
CA THR A 470 5.97 -6.52 0.09
C THR A 470 5.61 -6.85 1.53
N THR A 471 5.65 -8.13 1.89
CA THR A 471 5.53 -8.63 3.26
C THR A 471 6.76 -9.43 3.62
N THR A 472 7.35 -9.14 4.78
CA THR A 472 8.52 -9.86 5.28
C THR A 472 8.22 -10.49 6.63
N LEU A 473 8.76 -11.68 6.86
CA LEU A 473 8.49 -12.47 8.06
C LEU A 473 9.79 -12.76 8.81
N ALA A 474 9.73 -12.60 10.13
CA ALA A 474 10.75 -13.04 11.06
C ALA A 474 10.10 -13.84 12.20
N VAL A 475 10.63 -15.03 12.48
CA VAL A 475 10.13 -15.86 13.58
C VAL A 475 10.84 -15.42 14.87
N LEU A 476 10.06 -15.02 15.87
CA LEU A 476 10.53 -14.66 17.21
C LEU A 476 10.04 -15.70 18.23
N PRO A 477 10.69 -15.80 19.41
CA PRO A 477 10.16 -16.62 20.50
C PRO A 477 8.76 -16.15 20.91
N GLY A 478 7.73 -16.98 20.68
CA GLY A 478 6.33 -16.69 21.06
C GLY A 478 5.51 -15.89 20.04
N SER A 479 6.11 -15.38 18.96
CA SER A 479 5.38 -14.65 17.91
C SER A 479 6.07 -14.70 16.54
N VAL A 480 5.30 -14.52 15.48
CA VAL A 480 5.82 -14.25 14.12
C VAL A 480 5.68 -12.75 13.87
N ARG A 481 6.81 -12.08 13.64
CA ARG A 481 6.86 -10.66 13.30
C ARG A 481 6.68 -10.50 11.80
N CYS A 482 5.61 -9.82 11.42
CA CYS A 482 5.28 -9.47 10.05
C CYS A 482 5.54 -7.98 9.85
N VAL A 483 6.37 -7.66 8.87
CA VAL A 483 6.62 -6.28 8.46
C VAL A 483 6.13 -6.09 7.05
N PHE A 484 5.33 -5.05 6.86
CA PHE A 484 4.74 -4.68 5.60
C PHE A 484 5.44 -3.45 5.05
N TYR A 485 5.66 -3.45 3.74
CA TYR A 485 6.25 -2.33 3.03
C TYR A 485 5.42 -1.99 1.78
N PRO A 486 5.36 -0.71 1.40
CA PRO A 486 4.99 -0.32 0.05
C PRO A 486 6.08 -0.78 -0.94
N ASP A 487 5.99 -0.44 -2.22
CA ASP A 487 7.11 -0.75 -3.13
C ASP A 487 8.32 0.16 -2.80
N THR A 488 9.33 -0.43 -2.17
CA THR A 488 10.56 0.23 -1.73
C THR A 488 11.76 -0.10 -2.63
N ARG A 489 11.51 -0.45 -3.90
CA ARG A 489 12.58 -0.75 -4.85
C ARG A 489 13.41 0.51 -5.18
N SER A 490 14.72 0.37 -5.06
CA SER A 490 15.69 1.34 -5.57
C SER A 490 16.46 0.72 -6.72
N CYS A 491 16.45 1.39 -7.88
CA CYS A 491 17.11 0.94 -9.08
C CYS A 491 18.15 1.97 -9.52
N THR A 492 19.40 1.51 -9.70
CA THR A 492 20.46 2.28 -10.35
C THR A 492 20.67 1.76 -11.76
N TYR A 493 20.73 2.65 -12.74
CA TYR A 493 20.75 2.29 -14.17
C TYR A 493 22.14 2.53 -14.77
N SER A 494 22.68 1.52 -15.45
CA SER A 494 23.94 1.60 -16.18
C SER A 494 23.83 0.90 -17.54
N LEU A 495 24.80 1.09 -18.43
CA LEU A 495 24.88 0.37 -19.70
C LEU A 495 25.00 -1.15 -19.52
N GLN A 496 25.53 -1.62 -18.38
CA GLN A 496 25.65 -3.03 -18.03
C GLN A 496 24.36 -3.63 -17.46
N GLY A 497 23.32 -2.79 -17.27
CA GLY A 497 22.00 -3.15 -16.77
C GLY A 497 21.63 -2.47 -15.45
N PRO A 498 20.33 -2.32 -15.14
CA PRO A 498 19.82 -1.92 -13.84
C PRO A 498 20.20 -2.90 -12.74
N ARG A 499 20.76 -2.36 -11.65
CA ARG A 499 20.79 -3.04 -10.35
C ARG A 499 19.63 -2.51 -9.52
N CYS A 500 18.58 -3.32 -9.43
CA CYS A 500 17.45 -3.05 -8.53
C CYS A 500 17.61 -3.87 -7.27
N GLN A 501 17.50 -3.20 -6.13
CA GLN A 501 17.48 -3.83 -4.83
C GLN A 501 16.25 -3.37 -4.08
N LEU A 502 15.60 -4.30 -3.40
CA LEU A 502 14.51 -3.97 -2.50
C LEU A 502 15.12 -3.38 -1.23
N LEU A 503 14.61 -2.23 -0.78
CA LEU A 503 15.04 -1.64 0.49
C LEU A 503 14.12 -2.14 1.61
N LEU A 504 14.68 -2.80 2.62
CA LEU A 504 13.98 -3.17 3.85
C LEU A 504 14.54 -2.40 5.03
N ARG A 505 13.73 -2.14 6.05
CA ARG A 505 14.21 -1.47 7.26
C ARG A 505 15.04 -2.39 8.16
N GLU A 506 14.62 -3.65 8.24
CA GLU A 506 15.24 -4.68 9.07
C GLU A 506 15.42 -5.98 8.26
N PRO A 507 16.42 -6.83 8.60
CA PRO A 507 16.62 -8.11 7.93
C PRO A 507 15.47 -9.08 8.21
N ALA A 508 15.07 -9.84 7.20
CA ALA A 508 13.96 -10.79 7.30
C ALA A 508 14.37 -12.19 6.83
N ALA A 509 13.72 -13.22 7.38
CA ALA A 509 13.98 -14.61 7.06
C ALA A 509 13.25 -15.06 5.77
N ALA A 510 12.06 -14.52 5.53
CA ALA A 510 11.29 -14.79 4.31
C ALA A 510 10.65 -13.50 3.78
N ILE A 511 10.62 -13.37 2.45
CA ILE A 511 10.19 -12.15 1.75
C ILE A 511 9.18 -12.55 0.67
N PHE A 512 7.99 -11.98 0.75
CA PHE A 512 6.89 -12.23 -0.20
C PHE A 512 6.48 -10.92 -0.86
N ARG A 513 6.28 -10.96 -2.18
CA ARG A 513 5.88 -9.80 -2.98
C ARG A 513 4.69 -10.13 -3.87
N ARG A 514 3.78 -9.18 -4.09
CA ARG A 514 2.70 -9.37 -5.06
C ARG A 514 3.22 -9.38 -6.50
N PRO A 515 2.71 -10.25 -7.38
CA PRO A 515 2.99 -10.21 -8.82
C PRO A 515 2.27 -9.01 -9.47
N GLY A 516 3.03 -8.01 -9.90
CA GLY A 516 2.54 -6.76 -10.51
C GLY A 516 2.08 -6.87 -11.98
N ASN A 517 1.58 -8.03 -12.42
CA ASN A 517 1.48 -8.36 -13.85
C ASN A 517 0.05 -8.42 -14.41
N GLN A 518 -0.95 -7.81 -13.76
CA GLN A 518 -2.30 -7.76 -14.36
C GLN A 518 -2.46 -6.49 -15.24
N PRO A 519 -2.79 -6.63 -16.54
CA PRO A 519 -2.95 -5.50 -17.47
C PRO A 519 -4.39 -4.95 -17.48
N TRP A 520 -5.09 -5.01 -16.34
CA TRP A 520 -6.46 -4.51 -16.21
C TRP A 520 -6.49 -3.39 -15.17
N VAL A 521 -7.19 -2.30 -15.46
CA VAL A 521 -7.39 -1.18 -14.53
C VAL A 521 -8.86 -0.78 -14.56
N SER A 522 -9.50 -0.78 -13.38
CA SER A 522 -10.86 -0.27 -13.23
C SER A 522 -10.80 1.24 -13.06
N VAL A 523 -11.52 1.97 -13.92
CA VAL A 523 -11.63 3.42 -13.87
C VAL A 523 -12.98 3.74 -13.24
N ALA A 524 -12.97 4.33 -12.05
CA ALA A 524 -14.21 4.69 -11.34
C ALA A 524 -15.13 5.50 -12.27
N SER A 525 -16.42 5.19 -12.30
CA SER A 525 -17.46 5.78 -13.18
C SER A 525 -17.32 5.53 -14.70
N ARG A 526 -16.23 4.93 -15.19
CA ARG A 526 -15.95 4.73 -16.62
C ARG A 526 -15.52 3.30 -16.97
N GLY A 527 -16.00 2.28 -16.27
CA GLY A 527 -15.76 0.87 -16.62
C GLY A 527 -14.30 0.39 -16.46
N THR A 528 -13.93 -0.67 -17.19
CA THR A 528 -12.61 -1.34 -17.05
C THR A 528 -11.78 -1.19 -18.32
N LEU A 529 -10.49 -0.88 -18.18
CA LEU A 529 -9.54 -0.84 -19.29
C LEU A 529 -8.72 -2.13 -19.36
N ARG A 530 -8.59 -2.70 -20.56
CA ARG A 530 -7.69 -3.81 -20.87
C ARG A 530 -6.47 -3.30 -21.63
N GLY A 531 -5.31 -3.28 -20.98
CA GLY A 531 -4.03 -2.93 -21.57
C GLY A 531 -3.22 -4.15 -22.05
N ALA A 532 -1.95 -3.92 -22.34
CA ALA A 532 -0.96 -4.92 -22.72
C ALA A 532 0.29 -4.84 -21.84
N LEU A 533 1.00 -5.96 -21.67
CA LEU A 533 2.34 -5.99 -21.09
C LEU A 533 3.36 -5.89 -22.21
N ARG A 534 4.33 -4.98 -22.07
CA ARG A 534 5.43 -4.84 -23.02
C ARG A 534 6.77 -4.87 -22.31
N ALA A 535 7.65 -5.77 -22.77
CA ALA A 535 9.03 -5.80 -22.34
C ALA A 535 9.85 -4.83 -23.20
N VAL A 536 10.50 -3.85 -22.57
CA VAL A 536 11.44 -2.91 -23.22
C VAL A 536 12.86 -3.20 -22.75
N GLN A 537 13.81 -3.15 -23.68
CA GLN A 537 15.22 -3.34 -23.40
C GLN A 537 15.93 -1.99 -23.27
N VAL A 538 16.57 -1.74 -22.14
CA VAL A 538 17.45 -0.58 -21.92
C VAL A 538 18.78 -1.08 -21.39
N GLY A 539 19.84 -0.87 -22.17
CA GLY A 539 21.14 -1.52 -21.92
C GLY A 539 21.02 -3.04 -22.03
N ALA A 540 21.56 -3.75 -21.03
CA ALA A 540 21.52 -5.21 -20.96
C ALA A 540 20.23 -5.80 -20.34
N ALA A 541 19.36 -4.99 -19.72
CA ALA A 541 18.18 -5.53 -19.04
C ALA A 541 16.86 -5.22 -19.73
N TRP A 542 15.89 -6.05 -19.35
CA TRP A 542 14.51 -5.99 -19.77
C TRP A 542 13.64 -5.46 -18.62
N ARG A 543 12.70 -4.58 -18.96
CA ARG A 543 11.69 -4.05 -18.04
C ARG A 543 10.31 -4.27 -18.62
N VAL A 544 9.37 -4.71 -17.78
CA VAL A 544 7.98 -4.86 -18.18
C VAL A 544 7.23 -3.57 -17.85
N VAL A 545 6.52 -3.04 -18.84
CA VAL A 545 5.66 -1.86 -18.74
C VAL A 545 4.24 -2.27 -19.12
N ARG A 546 3.28 -1.91 -18.27
CA ARG A 546 1.86 -1.97 -18.59
C ARG A 546 1.52 -0.79 -19.50
N GLN A 547 1.03 -1.08 -20.69
CA GLN A 547 0.66 -0.10 -21.70
C GLN A 547 -0.85 -0.09 -21.88
N PHE A 548 -1.46 1.09 -21.77
CA PHE A 548 -2.87 1.32 -22.08
C PHE A 548 -2.91 2.37 -23.20
N LEU A 549 -3.19 1.94 -24.42
CA LEU A 549 -3.12 2.76 -25.62
C LEU A 549 -4.53 3.14 -26.07
N GLY A 550 -4.72 4.39 -26.51
CA GLY A 550 -5.98 4.82 -27.09
C GLY A 550 -7.13 4.97 -26.09
N VAL A 551 -6.84 5.41 -24.86
CA VAL A 551 -7.84 5.67 -23.82
C VAL A 551 -8.52 7.02 -24.10
N PRO A 552 -9.84 7.08 -24.29
CA PRO A 552 -10.52 8.35 -24.54
C PRO A 552 -10.58 9.19 -23.26
N TYR A 553 -10.24 10.48 -23.36
CA TYR A 553 -10.46 11.42 -22.25
C TYR A 553 -11.67 12.32 -22.45
N ALA A 554 -12.10 12.51 -23.71
CA ALA A 554 -13.25 13.32 -24.11
C ALA A 554 -14.03 12.66 -25.26
N ALA A 555 -15.23 13.16 -25.52
CA ALA A 555 -16.11 12.67 -26.58
C ALA A 555 -15.56 13.07 -27.96
N PRO A 556 -15.74 12.23 -29.00
CA PRO A 556 -15.28 12.56 -30.35
C PRO A 556 -15.89 13.88 -30.84
N PRO A 557 -15.08 14.87 -31.27
CA PRO A 557 -15.57 16.19 -31.70
C PRO A 557 -16.08 16.16 -33.15
N LEU A 558 -16.97 15.22 -33.46
CA LEU A 558 -17.48 14.97 -34.82
C LEU A 558 -18.73 15.79 -35.13
N ALA A 559 -18.91 16.15 -36.40
CA ALA A 559 -20.11 16.80 -36.92
C ALA A 559 -20.53 18.03 -36.10
N GLN A 560 -21.66 17.97 -35.38
CA GLN A 560 -22.17 19.11 -34.60
C GLN A 560 -21.31 19.45 -33.38
N ASN A 561 -20.51 18.49 -32.89
CA ASN A 561 -19.54 18.69 -31.82
C ASN A 561 -18.22 19.28 -32.33
N ARG A 562 -18.05 19.42 -33.65
CA ARG A 562 -16.94 20.18 -34.23
C ARG A 562 -17.07 21.66 -33.84
N PHE A 563 -15.93 22.27 -33.52
CA PHE A 563 -15.85 23.67 -33.08
C PHE A 563 -16.63 23.94 -31.79
N ARG A 564 -16.52 23.00 -30.84
CA ARG A 564 -17.07 23.09 -29.48
C ARG A 564 -16.08 22.59 -28.43
N PRO A 565 -16.24 23.00 -27.16
CA PRO A 565 -15.49 22.46 -26.03
C PRO A 565 -15.49 20.92 -25.99
N PRO A 566 -14.44 20.28 -25.46
CA PRO A 566 -14.44 18.84 -25.23
C PRO A 566 -15.52 18.45 -24.22
N GLU A 567 -16.37 17.49 -24.58
CA GLU A 567 -17.38 16.95 -23.67
C GLU A 567 -16.85 15.70 -22.95
N PRO A 568 -17.23 15.46 -21.69
CA PRO A 568 -16.94 14.20 -21.01
C PRO A 568 -17.46 13.00 -21.80
N PHE A 569 -16.71 11.90 -21.77
CA PHE A 569 -17.09 10.65 -22.43
C PHE A 569 -17.08 9.51 -21.43
N ASP A 570 -18.26 8.95 -21.19
CA ASP A 570 -18.48 7.84 -20.28
C ASP A 570 -18.62 6.52 -21.06
N TRP A 571 -18.04 5.45 -20.52
CA TRP A 571 -18.21 4.10 -21.02
C TRP A 571 -18.41 3.14 -19.86
N THR A 572 -19.35 2.19 -19.99
CA THR A 572 -19.72 1.28 -18.88
C THR A 572 -19.12 -0.12 -19.02
N GLU A 573 -18.65 -0.49 -20.21
CA GLU A 573 -18.13 -1.82 -20.52
C GLU A 573 -16.59 -1.86 -20.53
N THR A 574 -16.02 -3.08 -20.54
CA THR A 574 -14.57 -3.27 -20.67
C THR A 574 -14.10 -2.79 -22.04
N ARG A 575 -13.20 -1.79 -22.07
CA ARG A 575 -12.66 -1.22 -23.30
C ARG A 575 -11.26 -1.75 -23.58
N ASP A 576 -11.04 -2.14 -24.84
CA ASP A 576 -9.72 -2.54 -25.33
C ASP A 576 -8.83 -1.32 -25.53
N ALA A 577 -7.76 -1.24 -24.72
CA ALA A 577 -6.75 -0.21 -24.71
C ALA A 577 -5.38 -0.79 -25.09
N THR A 578 -5.32 -1.62 -26.13
CA THR A 578 -4.08 -2.24 -26.63
C THR A 578 -3.56 -1.64 -27.94
N VAL A 579 -4.34 -0.77 -28.59
CA VAL A 579 -4.04 -0.24 -29.93
C VAL A 579 -3.99 1.29 -29.92
N PRO A 580 -2.95 1.92 -30.51
CA PRO A 580 -2.92 3.36 -30.72
C PRO A 580 -4.11 3.85 -31.55
N ARG A 581 -4.58 5.07 -31.26
CA ARG A 581 -5.66 5.72 -32.01
C ARG A 581 -5.10 6.72 -33.02
N ALA A 582 -5.95 7.17 -33.93
CA ALA A 582 -5.57 8.11 -34.97
C ALA A 582 -5.12 9.46 -34.38
N SER A 583 -4.16 10.10 -35.04
CA SER A 583 -3.73 11.47 -34.73
C SER A 583 -4.81 12.48 -35.13
N CYS A 584 -4.73 13.69 -34.60
CA CYS A 584 -5.58 14.79 -35.05
C CYS A 584 -5.13 15.29 -36.43
N TRP A 585 -6.06 15.83 -37.21
CA TRP A 585 -5.72 16.54 -38.46
C TRP A 585 -4.75 17.69 -38.21
N LEU A 586 -3.61 17.67 -38.91
CA LEU A 586 -2.61 18.73 -38.94
C LEU A 586 -2.50 19.36 -40.33
N PRO A 587 -2.16 20.67 -40.41
CA PRO A 587 -1.81 21.29 -41.68
C PRO A 587 -0.65 20.56 -42.39
N GLY A 588 -0.86 20.20 -43.65
CA GLY A 588 0.08 19.40 -44.44
C GLY A 588 -0.23 17.90 -44.51
N ASP A 589 -1.21 17.41 -43.73
CA ASP A 589 -1.67 16.02 -43.85
C ASP A 589 -2.47 15.81 -45.15
N ASP A 590 -2.30 14.62 -45.74
CA ASP A 590 -2.85 14.24 -47.05
C ASP A 590 -3.76 13.00 -46.93
N LEU A 591 -4.64 12.76 -47.91
CA LEU A 591 -5.54 11.61 -48.00
C LEU A 591 -4.80 10.25 -47.97
N ALA A 592 -3.52 10.22 -48.38
CA ALA A 592 -2.67 9.04 -48.23
C ALA A 592 -2.49 8.59 -46.76
N GLN A 593 -2.79 9.48 -45.80
CA GLN A 593 -2.70 9.28 -44.35
C GLN A 593 -4.09 9.11 -43.70
N ALA A 594 -5.16 8.99 -44.50
CA ALA A 594 -6.55 8.93 -44.01
C ALA A 594 -6.84 7.75 -43.06
N ASN A 595 -5.96 6.74 -43.00
CA ASN A 595 -6.08 5.60 -42.08
C ASN A 595 -5.39 5.82 -40.72
N THR A 596 -4.65 6.92 -40.53
CA THR A 596 -3.88 7.25 -39.32
C THR A 596 -4.22 8.61 -38.72
N VAL A 597 -5.06 9.41 -39.41
CA VAL A 597 -5.50 10.75 -38.99
C VAL A 597 -7.03 10.82 -38.95
N SER A 598 -7.59 11.46 -37.92
CA SER A 598 -9.03 11.60 -37.70
C SER A 598 -9.35 12.85 -36.89
N GLU A 599 -10.61 13.32 -36.95
CA GLU A 599 -11.12 14.28 -35.97
C GLU A 599 -11.43 13.62 -34.62
N ASP A 600 -11.75 12.32 -34.63
CA ASP A 600 -11.80 11.50 -33.42
C ASP A 600 -10.37 11.15 -32.98
N CYS A 601 -9.75 12.09 -32.28
CA CYS A 601 -8.35 12.04 -31.88
C CYS A 601 -8.11 12.41 -30.40
N LEU A 602 -9.16 12.54 -29.57
CA LEU A 602 -9.04 12.95 -28.16
C LEU A 602 -8.74 11.74 -27.25
N TYR A 603 -7.54 11.18 -27.44
CA TYR A 603 -7.07 9.99 -26.76
C TYR A 603 -5.75 10.23 -26.03
N LEU A 604 -5.52 9.44 -24.99
CA LEU A 604 -4.24 9.36 -24.28
C LEU A 604 -3.72 7.92 -24.24
N ASN A 605 -2.42 7.79 -24.06
CA ASN A 605 -1.73 6.51 -23.86
C ASN A 605 -1.01 6.56 -22.51
N VAL A 606 -1.25 5.57 -21.65
CA VAL A 606 -0.63 5.45 -20.33
C VAL A 606 0.42 4.33 -20.34
N PHE A 607 1.64 4.67 -19.95
CA PHE A 607 2.77 3.76 -19.79
C PHE A 607 3.16 3.70 -18.33
N ALA A 608 2.82 2.61 -17.66
CA ALA A 608 3.08 2.40 -16.24
C ALA A 608 3.98 1.18 -16.03
N PRO A 609 5.20 1.32 -15.49
CA PRO A 609 6.07 0.19 -15.16
C PRO A 609 5.34 -0.85 -14.29
N SER A 610 5.57 -2.15 -14.51
CA SER A 610 4.90 -3.22 -13.76
C SER A 610 5.36 -3.33 -12.29
N ALA A 611 6.51 -2.74 -11.96
CA ALA A 611 7.10 -2.73 -10.62
C ALA A 611 7.11 -1.33 -10.00
N LEU A 612 6.07 -0.54 -10.28
CA LEU A 612 5.94 0.81 -9.78
C LEU A 612 5.29 0.81 -8.39
N GLY A 613 5.84 1.60 -7.46
CA GLY A 613 5.22 1.81 -6.15
C GLY A 613 3.97 2.69 -6.20
N PRO A 614 3.18 2.71 -5.10
CA PRO A 614 2.07 3.64 -4.98
C PRO A 614 2.58 5.09 -5.04
N ASN A 615 1.74 6.00 -5.53
CA ASN A 615 2.01 7.44 -5.62
C ASN A 615 3.23 7.81 -6.50
N ALA A 616 3.35 7.18 -7.66
CA ALA A 616 4.40 7.49 -8.61
C ALA A 616 4.18 8.84 -9.31
N SER A 617 5.27 9.55 -9.62
CA SER A 617 5.19 10.79 -10.39
C SER A 617 4.70 10.53 -11.82
N VAL A 618 4.00 11.52 -12.37
CA VAL A 618 3.32 11.40 -13.66
C VAL A 618 3.83 12.48 -14.60
N LEU A 619 4.23 12.10 -15.81
CA LEU A 619 4.54 13.02 -16.90
C LEU A 619 3.40 12.97 -17.94
N VAL A 620 2.72 14.09 -18.16
CA VAL A 620 1.71 14.24 -19.23
C VAL A 620 2.35 15.00 -20.39
N PHE A 621 2.60 14.30 -21.49
CA PHE A 621 3.28 14.83 -22.67
C PHE A 621 2.29 15.02 -23.82
N PHE A 622 2.00 16.27 -24.16
CA PHE A 622 1.18 16.63 -25.31
C PHE A 622 1.99 16.62 -26.59
N HIS A 623 1.59 15.76 -27.52
CA HIS A 623 2.30 15.52 -28.76
C HIS A 623 1.34 15.05 -29.86
N HIS A 624 1.63 15.42 -31.10
CA HIS A 624 0.90 14.92 -32.27
C HIS A 624 1.71 13.85 -32.99
N PRO A 625 1.24 12.60 -33.01
CA PRO A 625 1.95 11.55 -33.70
C PRO A 625 1.92 11.74 -35.22
N GLU A 626 3.01 11.36 -35.90
CA GLU A 626 3.15 11.42 -37.34
C GLU A 626 2.12 10.52 -38.05
N GLY A 627 1.40 11.06 -39.04
CA GLY A 627 0.57 10.28 -39.95
C GLY A 627 1.42 9.52 -40.97
N ASP A 628 2.10 8.45 -40.58
CA ASP A 628 2.74 7.53 -41.54
C ASP A 628 1.81 6.36 -41.85
N GLY A 629 1.20 6.37 -43.03
CA GLY A 629 0.27 5.34 -43.51
C GLY A 629 0.88 3.93 -43.57
N GLN A 630 2.21 3.79 -43.53
CA GLN A 630 2.90 2.49 -43.50
C GLN A 630 3.07 1.92 -42.09
N ARG A 631 2.85 2.70 -41.02
CA ARG A 631 3.14 2.32 -39.61
C ARG A 631 1.88 2.07 -38.79
N ARG A 632 0.89 1.41 -39.40
CA ARG A 632 -0.43 1.18 -38.80
C ARG A 632 -0.30 0.41 -37.46
N GLY A 633 -0.85 0.97 -36.39
CA GLY A 633 -0.84 0.37 -35.05
C GLY A 633 0.48 0.48 -34.28
N GLN A 634 1.45 1.25 -34.78
CA GLN A 634 2.71 1.49 -34.08
C GLN A 634 2.78 2.92 -33.54
N LEU A 635 3.24 3.08 -32.31
CA LEU A 635 3.56 4.40 -31.75
C LEU A 635 4.83 4.94 -32.42
N ASP A 636 4.79 6.20 -32.83
CA ASP A 636 5.97 6.94 -33.27
C ASP A 636 6.82 7.39 -32.07
N LEU A 637 6.16 7.76 -30.96
CA LEU A 637 6.72 8.10 -29.67
C LEU A 637 6.23 7.12 -28.60
N ASP A 638 7.12 6.22 -28.18
CA ASP A 638 6.85 5.21 -27.17
C ASP A 638 7.35 5.66 -25.79
N GLY A 639 6.41 6.04 -24.92
CA GLY A 639 6.67 6.48 -23.56
C GLY A 639 7.22 5.38 -22.63
N ALA A 640 7.19 4.10 -23.03
CA ALA A 640 7.62 3.01 -22.16
C ALA A 640 9.11 3.05 -21.78
N TYR A 641 9.95 3.61 -22.64
CA TYR A 641 11.40 3.73 -22.35
C TYR A 641 11.66 4.72 -21.23
N LEU A 642 11.08 5.92 -21.33
CA LEU A 642 11.19 6.93 -20.28
C LEU A 642 10.50 6.46 -18.98
N ALA A 643 9.34 5.81 -19.09
CA ALA A 643 8.66 5.22 -17.94
C ALA A 643 9.54 4.16 -17.23
N ALA A 644 10.18 3.27 -18.00
CA ALA A 644 11.01 2.19 -17.47
C ALA A 644 12.36 2.67 -16.91
N VAL A 645 12.98 3.70 -17.49
CA VAL A 645 14.22 4.30 -16.98
C VAL A 645 13.95 5.17 -15.76
N GLY A 646 12.85 5.91 -15.82
CA GLY A 646 12.50 6.91 -14.83
C GLY A 646 11.75 6.35 -13.64
N ASP A 647 11.26 5.10 -13.66
CA ASP A 647 10.32 4.57 -12.65
C ASP A 647 9.20 5.60 -12.36
N LEU A 648 8.52 6.04 -13.42
CA LEU A 648 7.43 7.03 -13.40
C LEU A 648 6.34 6.63 -14.40
N ILE A 649 5.15 7.22 -14.27
CA ILE A 649 4.09 7.04 -15.27
C ILE A 649 4.25 8.08 -16.38
N VAL A 650 4.33 7.62 -17.62
CA VAL A 650 4.28 8.52 -18.79
C VAL A 650 2.88 8.43 -19.39
N VAL A 651 2.25 9.58 -19.61
CA VAL A 651 1.01 9.73 -20.34
C VAL A 651 1.31 10.55 -21.58
N THR A 652 1.10 10.00 -22.78
CA THR A 652 1.13 10.80 -24.02
C THR A 652 -0.30 11.12 -24.42
N ALA A 653 -0.57 12.38 -24.80
CA ALA A 653 -1.91 12.82 -25.14
C ALA A 653 -1.92 13.69 -26.40
N THR A 654 -2.94 13.52 -27.24
CA THR A 654 -3.21 14.34 -28.40
C THR A 654 -4.28 15.39 -28.06
N PHE A 655 -4.29 16.51 -28.77
CA PHE A 655 -5.29 17.58 -28.63
C PHE A 655 -5.60 18.18 -30.00
N ARG A 656 -6.76 18.82 -30.21
CA ARG A 656 -7.03 19.40 -31.55
C ARG A 656 -6.06 20.54 -31.88
N ALA A 657 -5.58 20.55 -33.12
CA ALA A 657 -4.71 21.59 -33.66
C ALA A 657 -5.28 22.18 -34.96
N GLY A 658 -4.59 23.18 -35.53
CA GLY A 658 -5.05 23.88 -36.73
C GLY A 658 -6.43 24.53 -36.54
N ALA A 659 -7.19 24.64 -37.63
CA ALA A 659 -8.55 25.18 -37.61
C ALA A 659 -9.49 24.36 -36.69
N PHE A 660 -9.30 23.04 -36.59
CA PHE A 660 -10.15 22.18 -35.76
C PHE A 660 -10.04 22.48 -34.26
N GLY A 661 -8.88 22.93 -33.80
CA GLY A 661 -8.64 23.27 -32.39
C GLY A 661 -8.77 24.75 -32.06
N PHE A 662 -8.53 25.64 -33.02
CA PHE A 662 -8.29 27.06 -32.73
C PHE A 662 -9.04 28.04 -33.65
N LEU A 663 -9.99 27.57 -34.48
CA LEU A 663 -10.83 28.48 -35.26
C LEU A 663 -11.61 29.39 -34.31
N SER A 664 -11.54 30.70 -34.55
CA SER A 664 -12.33 31.68 -33.80
C SER A 664 -12.93 32.69 -34.75
N THR A 665 -14.15 33.09 -34.42
CA THR A 665 -14.88 34.17 -35.09
C THR A 665 -14.71 35.51 -34.36
N GLY A 666 -13.98 35.55 -33.25
CA GLY A 666 -13.92 36.73 -32.39
C GLY A 666 -15.27 37.07 -31.73
N THR A 667 -16.24 36.17 -31.82
CA THR A 667 -17.57 36.26 -31.21
C THR A 667 -17.89 34.97 -30.46
N ASP A 668 -19.01 34.97 -29.75
CA ASP A 668 -19.46 33.84 -28.93
C ASP A 668 -19.89 32.63 -29.77
N VAL A 669 -20.15 32.82 -31.07
CA VAL A 669 -20.54 31.76 -32.02
C VAL A 669 -19.47 30.68 -32.12
N ALA A 670 -18.22 31.09 -32.22
CA ALA A 670 -17.05 30.23 -32.14
C ALA A 670 -15.90 31.02 -31.49
N ARG A 671 -15.75 30.89 -30.17
CA ARG A 671 -14.70 31.60 -29.40
C ARG A 671 -13.28 31.11 -29.71
N GLY A 672 -13.12 29.85 -30.13
CA GLY A 672 -11.83 29.18 -30.29
C GLY A 672 -11.32 28.55 -28.99
N ASN A 673 -9.99 28.40 -28.88
CA ASN A 673 -9.31 27.81 -27.72
C ASN A 673 -9.71 26.36 -27.39
N TRP A 674 -10.33 25.61 -28.30
CA TRP A 674 -10.76 24.24 -28.01
C TRP A 674 -9.58 23.27 -27.84
N GLY A 675 -8.51 23.44 -28.61
CA GLY A 675 -7.28 22.66 -28.42
C GLY A 675 -6.61 22.90 -27.07
N LEU A 676 -6.74 24.12 -26.53
CA LEU A 676 -6.28 24.46 -25.18
C LEU A 676 -7.18 23.80 -24.11
N GLN A 677 -8.49 23.83 -24.32
CA GLN A 677 -9.47 23.15 -23.45
C GLN A 677 -9.32 21.62 -23.49
N ASP A 678 -8.93 21.05 -24.63
CA ASP A 678 -8.62 19.61 -24.75
C ASP A 678 -7.46 19.21 -23.84
N GLN A 679 -6.40 20.04 -23.77
CA GLN A 679 -5.29 19.81 -22.84
C GLN A 679 -5.75 19.89 -21.37
N VAL A 680 -6.63 20.84 -21.04
CA VAL A 680 -7.25 20.92 -19.70
C VAL A 680 -8.08 19.67 -19.40
N ALA A 681 -8.90 19.20 -20.34
CA ALA A 681 -9.71 18.00 -20.17
C ALA A 681 -8.86 16.73 -19.98
N ALA A 682 -7.76 16.60 -20.73
CA ALA A 682 -6.81 15.50 -20.54
C ALA A 682 -6.11 15.55 -19.17
N LEU A 683 -5.69 16.75 -18.72
CA LEU A 683 -5.12 16.92 -17.39
C LEU A 683 -6.13 16.63 -16.28
N GLN A 684 -7.39 17.05 -16.44
CA GLN A 684 -8.47 16.72 -15.50
C GLN A 684 -8.70 15.21 -15.44
N TRP A 685 -8.71 14.53 -16.60
CA TRP A 685 -8.80 13.07 -16.64
C TRP A 685 -7.66 12.40 -15.86
N VAL A 686 -6.43 12.93 -15.98
CA VAL A 686 -5.28 12.41 -15.24
C VAL A 686 -5.47 12.63 -13.73
N GLN A 687 -5.87 13.82 -13.30
CA GLN A 687 -6.17 14.12 -11.90
C GLN A 687 -7.19 13.13 -11.31
N ASP A 688 -8.26 12.85 -12.05
CA ASP A 688 -9.37 12.02 -11.59
C ASP A 688 -9.03 10.51 -11.56
N HIS A 689 -8.16 10.03 -12.46
CA HIS A 689 -8.03 8.58 -12.72
C HIS A 689 -6.62 8.00 -12.58
N ILE A 690 -5.55 8.80 -12.52
CA ILE A 690 -4.17 8.28 -12.59
C ILE A 690 -3.78 7.46 -11.35
N ALA A 691 -4.45 7.69 -10.21
CA ALA A 691 -4.30 6.89 -9.00
C ALA A 691 -4.56 5.40 -9.25
N ASN A 692 -5.51 5.06 -10.13
CA ASN A 692 -5.84 3.68 -10.49
C ASN A 692 -4.70 2.98 -11.27
N PHE A 693 -3.79 3.75 -11.87
CA PHE A 693 -2.61 3.25 -12.57
C PHE A 693 -1.37 3.19 -11.67
N GLY A 694 -1.46 3.69 -10.44
CA GLY A 694 -0.37 3.80 -9.46
C GLY A 694 0.27 5.19 -9.38
N GLY A 695 -0.28 6.19 -10.06
CA GLY A 695 0.25 7.56 -10.08
C GLY A 695 -0.26 8.44 -8.94
N ASP A 696 0.47 9.49 -8.63
CA ASP A 696 0.07 10.52 -7.67
C ASP A 696 -0.49 11.76 -8.42
N PRO A 697 -1.77 12.12 -8.25
CA PRO A 697 -2.35 13.31 -8.88
C PRO A 697 -1.68 14.63 -8.44
N GLU A 698 -1.06 14.67 -7.26
CA GLU A 698 -0.33 15.86 -6.78
C GLU A 698 1.05 16.00 -7.43
N ARG A 699 1.58 14.93 -8.05
CA ARG A 699 2.93 14.89 -8.67
C ARG A 699 2.85 14.77 -10.19
N VAL A 700 1.92 15.51 -10.80
CA VAL A 700 1.74 15.59 -12.25
C VAL A 700 2.63 16.68 -12.85
N THR A 701 3.38 16.35 -13.91
CA THR A 701 4.21 17.28 -14.69
C THR A 701 3.62 17.43 -16.08
N LEU A 702 3.31 18.68 -16.47
CA LEU A 702 2.89 19.04 -17.82
C LEU A 702 4.11 19.10 -18.74
N ALA A 703 4.04 18.55 -19.94
CA ALA A 703 5.08 18.66 -20.94
C ALA A 703 4.52 18.69 -22.36
N ALA A 704 5.21 19.34 -23.29
CA ALA A 704 4.84 19.35 -24.70
C ALA A 704 6.04 19.74 -25.57
N ASP A 705 5.97 19.44 -26.87
CA ASP A 705 6.99 19.82 -27.86
C ASP A 705 6.50 20.85 -28.89
N ARG A 706 7.44 21.62 -29.45
CA ARG A 706 7.23 22.60 -30.52
C ARG A 706 6.02 23.52 -30.28
N GLY A 707 5.08 23.56 -31.22
CA GLY A 707 3.86 24.36 -31.11
C GLY A 707 2.94 23.88 -29.98
N GLY A 708 3.03 22.61 -29.59
CA GLY A 708 2.37 22.11 -28.38
C GLY A 708 2.92 22.77 -27.12
N ALA A 709 4.24 23.03 -27.05
CA ALA A 709 4.86 23.77 -25.95
C ALA A 709 4.44 25.25 -25.94
N ASP A 710 4.26 25.88 -27.10
CA ASP A 710 3.70 27.24 -27.19
C ASP A 710 2.29 27.27 -26.58
N VAL A 711 1.40 26.35 -26.95
CA VAL A 711 0.05 26.23 -26.39
C VAL A 711 0.05 25.87 -24.90
N ALA A 712 0.83 24.86 -24.50
CA ALA A 712 0.90 24.38 -23.12
C ALA A 712 1.49 25.44 -22.17
N SER A 713 2.40 26.29 -22.66
CA SER A 713 2.94 27.40 -21.87
C SER A 713 1.87 28.43 -21.48
N VAL A 714 0.82 28.57 -22.28
CA VAL A 714 -0.33 29.43 -21.97
C VAL A 714 -1.18 28.86 -20.83
N LEU A 715 -1.18 27.52 -20.61
CA LEU A 715 -1.88 26.91 -19.46
C LEU A 715 -1.30 27.29 -18.10
N LEU A 716 -0.06 27.81 -18.07
CA LEU A 716 0.53 28.38 -16.85
C LEU A 716 -0.21 29.64 -16.38
N LEU A 717 -0.96 30.29 -17.28
CA LEU A 717 -1.79 31.46 -17.01
C LEU A 717 -3.28 31.15 -16.88
N TRP A 718 -3.66 29.88 -17.04
CA TRP A 718 -5.07 29.49 -17.08
C TRP A 718 -5.76 29.80 -15.74
N PRO A 719 -6.88 30.55 -15.74
CA PRO A 719 -7.59 30.93 -14.52
C PRO A 719 -8.17 29.69 -13.84
N ARG A 720 -7.88 29.51 -12.54
CA ARG A 720 -8.39 28.36 -11.76
C ARG A 720 -8.84 28.78 -10.35
N PRO A 721 -9.85 28.08 -9.79
CA PRO A 721 -10.18 28.21 -8.38
C PRO A 721 -8.96 27.94 -7.50
N ALA A 722 -8.80 28.71 -6.43
CA ALA A 722 -7.75 28.49 -5.45
C ALA A 722 -7.86 27.06 -4.87
N GLY A 723 -6.77 26.30 -4.90
CA GLY A 723 -6.73 24.91 -4.43
C GLY A 723 -6.96 23.83 -5.51
N SER A 724 -7.35 24.18 -6.74
CA SER A 724 -7.50 23.22 -7.84
C SER A 724 -6.28 23.26 -8.77
N ARG A 725 -5.27 22.45 -8.47
CA ARG A 725 -4.02 22.36 -9.22
C ARG A 725 -4.05 21.14 -10.15
N LEU A 726 -3.81 21.34 -11.45
CA LEU A 726 -3.76 20.22 -12.43
C LEU A 726 -2.34 19.64 -12.61
N PHE A 727 -1.30 20.40 -12.27
CA PHE A 727 0.09 19.97 -12.40
C PHE A 727 1.03 20.73 -11.46
N GLY A 728 2.03 20.02 -10.94
CA GLY A 728 3.14 20.47 -10.10
C GLY A 728 4.25 21.20 -10.86
N ARG A 729 4.53 20.76 -12.08
CA ARG A 729 5.75 21.12 -12.82
C ARG A 729 5.47 21.25 -14.31
N ALA A 730 6.34 21.94 -15.03
CA ALA A 730 6.23 22.11 -16.48
C ALA A 730 7.56 21.85 -17.20
N ILE A 731 7.50 21.10 -18.31
CA ILE A 731 8.60 20.88 -19.25
C ILE A 731 8.21 21.44 -20.61
N LEU A 732 8.80 22.55 -21.03
CA LEU A 732 8.48 23.21 -22.29
C LEU A 732 9.62 23.02 -23.29
N MET A 733 9.38 22.19 -24.32
CA MET A 733 10.40 21.80 -25.31
C MET A 733 10.22 22.57 -26.62
N GLY A 734 10.94 23.68 -26.77
CA GLY A 734 10.91 24.51 -27.97
C GLY A 734 9.73 25.47 -28.06
N GLY A 735 9.08 25.83 -26.95
CA GLY A 735 7.95 26.76 -26.98
C GLY A 735 7.86 27.66 -25.75
N SER A 736 7.18 28.80 -25.90
CA SER A 736 7.08 29.85 -24.89
C SER A 736 5.87 30.76 -25.06
N ALA A 737 5.26 31.15 -23.94
CA ALA A 737 4.14 32.09 -23.92
C ALA A 737 4.57 33.52 -24.30
N PHE A 738 5.88 33.80 -24.29
CA PHE A 738 6.46 35.06 -24.77
C PHE A 738 6.70 35.06 -26.28
N SER A 739 6.43 33.96 -27.00
CA SER A 739 6.58 33.95 -28.45
C SER A 739 5.59 34.96 -29.07
N PRO A 740 6.01 35.80 -30.03
CA PRO A 740 5.13 36.79 -30.66
C PRO A 740 3.90 36.18 -31.33
N ALA A 741 3.95 34.89 -31.69
CA ALA A 741 2.88 34.15 -32.35
C ALA A 741 2.17 33.15 -31.40
N ALA A 742 2.45 33.17 -30.09
CA ALA A 742 1.82 32.26 -29.13
C ALA A 742 0.31 32.52 -28.96
N VAL A 743 -0.14 33.76 -29.16
CA VAL A 743 -1.57 34.14 -29.09
C VAL A 743 -1.96 35.07 -30.24
N LEU A 744 -3.22 34.95 -30.67
CA LEU A 744 -3.86 35.81 -31.65
C LEU A 744 -4.80 36.81 -31.00
N SER A 745 -5.00 37.94 -31.67
CA SER A 745 -6.14 38.81 -31.39
C SER A 745 -7.40 38.28 -32.06
N GLU A 746 -8.56 38.58 -31.48
CA GLU A 746 -9.87 38.23 -32.02
C GLU A 746 -10.03 38.67 -33.49
N LYS A 747 -9.56 39.89 -33.80
CA LYS A 747 -9.57 40.44 -35.16
C LYS A 747 -8.86 39.54 -36.17
N ARG A 748 -7.62 39.12 -35.86
CA ARG A 748 -6.83 38.28 -36.77
C ARG A 748 -7.40 36.89 -36.88
N ALA A 749 -7.90 36.34 -35.78
CA ALA A 749 -8.54 35.03 -35.79
C ALA A 749 -9.79 35.05 -36.70
N ARG A 750 -10.61 36.11 -36.62
CA ARG A 750 -11.78 36.30 -37.49
C ARG A 750 -11.41 36.52 -38.96
N GLU A 751 -10.35 37.27 -39.24
CA GLU A 751 -9.82 37.44 -40.60
C GLU A 751 -9.36 36.10 -41.19
N GLN A 752 -8.69 35.27 -40.40
CA GLN A 752 -8.25 33.94 -40.80
C GLN A 752 -9.44 33.00 -41.03
N ALA A 753 -10.48 33.05 -40.18
CA ALA A 753 -11.72 32.30 -40.37
C ALA A 753 -12.45 32.70 -41.67
N ALA A 754 -12.53 34.00 -41.98
CA ALA A 754 -13.08 34.47 -43.26
C ALA A 754 -12.26 33.99 -44.47
N ALA A 755 -10.93 34.00 -44.37
CA ALA A 755 -10.08 33.49 -45.44
C ALA A 755 -10.33 32.00 -45.70
N LEU A 756 -10.48 31.21 -44.63
CA LEU A 756 -10.87 29.80 -44.75
C LEU A 756 -12.26 29.64 -45.37
N ALA A 757 -13.23 30.48 -44.98
CA ALA A 757 -14.60 30.44 -45.50
C ALA A 757 -14.63 30.65 -47.02
N ARG A 758 -13.89 31.66 -47.50
CA ARG A 758 -13.76 31.93 -48.94
C ARG A 758 -13.12 30.79 -49.71
N GLU A 759 -12.10 30.14 -49.14
CA GLU A 759 -11.42 29.03 -49.80
C GLU A 759 -12.33 27.81 -49.98
N VAL A 760 -13.23 27.52 -49.03
CA VAL A 760 -14.15 26.36 -49.11
C VAL A 760 -15.56 26.70 -49.61
N GLY A 761 -15.79 27.94 -50.03
CA GLY A 761 -17.10 28.42 -50.51
C GLY A 761 -18.17 28.47 -49.42
N CYS A 762 -17.80 28.80 -48.18
CA CYS A 762 -18.74 29.11 -47.10
C CYS A 762 -19.00 30.63 -47.01
N PRO A 763 -20.15 31.04 -46.44
CA PRO A 763 -20.40 32.46 -46.14
C PRO A 763 -19.31 33.03 -45.23
N ASP A 764 -18.76 34.21 -45.54
CA ASP A 764 -17.68 34.85 -44.78
C ASP A 764 -18.14 36.08 -43.95
N SER A 765 -19.39 36.51 -44.16
CA SER A 765 -19.97 37.73 -43.60
C SER A 765 -20.79 37.49 -42.33
N ASP A 766 -21.49 36.35 -42.24
CA ASP A 766 -22.29 35.94 -41.07
C ASP A 766 -21.60 34.79 -40.32
N ASP A 767 -21.32 34.98 -39.03
CA ASP A 767 -20.53 34.04 -38.22
C ASP A 767 -21.27 32.71 -38.01
N GLU A 768 -22.58 32.75 -37.80
CA GLU A 768 -23.39 31.53 -37.57
C GLU A 768 -23.46 30.68 -38.83
N ALA A 769 -23.79 31.29 -39.98
CA ALA A 769 -23.79 30.60 -41.27
C ALA A 769 -22.41 30.07 -41.64
N MET A 770 -21.34 30.82 -41.32
CA MET A 770 -19.96 30.39 -41.55
C MET A 770 -19.62 29.12 -40.78
N VAL A 771 -19.83 29.12 -39.46
CA VAL A 771 -19.51 27.97 -38.59
C VAL A 771 -20.41 26.79 -38.91
N SER A 772 -21.70 27.01 -39.19
CA SER A 772 -22.62 25.96 -39.64
C SER A 772 -22.17 25.31 -40.94
N CYS A 773 -21.71 26.11 -41.91
CA CYS A 773 -21.14 25.61 -43.16
C CYS A 773 -19.87 24.78 -42.89
N PHE A 774 -18.95 25.27 -42.06
CA PHE A 774 -17.75 24.51 -41.71
C PHE A 774 -18.05 23.17 -41.02
N ARG A 775 -19.07 23.09 -40.15
CA ARG A 775 -19.48 21.82 -39.52
C ARG A 775 -19.94 20.77 -40.53
N GLN A 776 -20.46 21.19 -41.69
CA GLN A 776 -20.93 20.30 -42.75
C GLN A 776 -19.82 19.89 -43.73
N LYS A 777 -18.69 20.61 -43.76
CA LYS A 777 -17.59 20.28 -44.67
C LYS A 777 -16.88 18.97 -44.26
N PRO A 778 -16.43 18.14 -45.20
CA PRO A 778 -15.53 17.04 -44.91
C PRO A 778 -14.21 17.55 -44.29
N ALA A 779 -13.65 16.78 -43.35
CA ALA A 779 -12.44 17.17 -42.61
C ALA A 779 -11.23 17.41 -43.52
N ASN A 780 -11.03 16.53 -44.50
CA ASN A 780 -9.95 16.64 -45.49
C ASN A 780 -10.04 17.94 -46.29
N ILE A 781 -11.25 18.35 -46.72
CA ILE A 781 -11.44 19.59 -47.49
C ILE A 781 -11.07 20.82 -46.65
N LEU A 782 -11.43 20.84 -45.36
CA LEU A 782 -11.00 21.90 -44.44
C LEU A 782 -9.48 21.85 -44.22
N ASN A 783 -8.90 20.66 -44.12
CA ASN A 783 -7.45 20.49 -43.93
C ASN A 783 -6.65 20.98 -45.14
N ASP A 784 -7.09 20.64 -46.35
CA ASP A 784 -6.48 21.08 -47.60
C ASP A 784 -6.53 22.62 -47.73
N ALA A 785 -7.69 23.21 -47.40
CA ALA A 785 -7.88 24.65 -47.43
C ALA A 785 -6.99 25.39 -46.42
N GLN A 786 -6.92 24.93 -45.16
CA GLN A 786 -6.00 25.54 -44.19
C GLN A 786 -4.54 25.36 -44.61
N THR A 787 -4.17 24.22 -45.20
CA THR A 787 -2.79 23.96 -45.66
C THR A 787 -2.39 24.95 -46.75
N LYS A 788 -3.28 25.16 -47.73
CA LYS A 788 -3.09 26.14 -48.80
C LYS A 788 -2.92 27.57 -48.27
N LEU A 789 -3.76 27.98 -47.32
CA LEU A 789 -3.67 29.30 -46.70
C LEU A 789 -2.37 29.46 -45.92
N LEU A 790 -2.00 28.45 -45.13
CA LEU A 790 -0.81 28.48 -44.31
C LEU A 790 0.48 28.50 -45.14
N ALA A 791 0.48 27.84 -46.31
CA ALA A 791 1.60 27.79 -47.24
C ALA A 791 2.04 29.15 -47.80
N ILE A 792 1.18 30.17 -47.77
CA ILE A 792 1.48 31.51 -48.29
C ILE A 792 1.44 32.60 -47.20
N SER A 793 1.15 32.20 -45.96
CA SER A 793 0.98 33.09 -44.82
C SER A 793 2.19 33.09 -43.88
N GLY A 794 2.32 34.15 -43.07
CA GLY A 794 3.31 34.23 -41.99
C GLY A 794 2.80 33.66 -40.66
N PRO A 795 3.67 33.50 -39.65
CA PRO A 795 3.35 32.89 -38.36
C PRO A 795 2.24 33.61 -37.56
N PHE A 796 1.99 34.89 -37.83
CA PHE A 796 0.90 35.64 -37.19
C PHE A 796 -0.50 35.30 -37.72
N GLN A 797 -0.59 34.47 -38.77
CA GLN A 797 -1.84 33.95 -39.34
C GLN A 797 -1.99 32.44 -39.03
N TYR A 798 -1.08 31.87 -38.23
CA TYR A 798 -1.21 30.49 -37.76
C TYR A 798 -2.39 30.34 -36.82
N TRP A 799 -3.05 29.18 -36.86
CA TRP A 799 -4.08 28.84 -35.89
C TRP A 799 -3.44 28.64 -34.51
N GLY A 800 -3.94 29.35 -33.50
CA GLY A 800 -3.42 29.27 -32.14
C GLY A 800 -4.37 29.91 -31.12
N PRO A 801 -3.99 29.92 -29.83
CA PRO A 801 -4.82 30.47 -28.77
C PRO A 801 -5.23 31.93 -29.04
N VAL A 802 -6.45 32.30 -28.68
CA VAL A 802 -7.02 33.64 -28.86
C VAL A 802 -7.24 34.29 -27.50
N VAL A 803 -6.89 35.57 -27.38
CA VAL A 803 -7.25 36.40 -26.20
C VAL A 803 -8.75 36.70 -26.28
N ASP A 804 -9.55 35.88 -25.61
CA ASP A 804 -11.02 35.82 -25.73
C ASP A 804 -11.79 36.47 -24.58
N GLY A 805 -11.06 37.09 -23.63
CA GLY A 805 -11.66 37.76 -22.47
C GLY A 805 -12.18 36.83 -21.37
N VAL A 806 -12.31 35.52 -21.64
CA VAL A 806 -12.89 34.52 -20.73
C VAL A 806 -11.82 33.57 -20.21
N HIS A 807 -11.17 32.85 -21.10
CA HIS A 807 -10.09 31.91 -20.76
C HIS A 807 -8.76 32.65 -20.69
N LEU A 808 -8.55 33.59 -21.61
CA LEU A 808 -7.37 34.45 -21.67
C LEU A 808 -7.83 35.92 -21.66
N PRO A 809 -7.88 36.56 -20.48
CA PRO A 809 -8.38 37.93 -20.36
C PRO A 809 -7.44 38.97 -20.96
N GLU A 810 -6.14 38.68 -21.01
CA GLU A 810 -5.12 39.58 -21.56
C GLU A 810 -3.98 38.79 -22.20
N PRO A 811 -3.15 39.42 -23.07
CA PRO A 811 -2.01 38.75 -23.69
C PRO A 811 -1.00 38.20 -22.65
N PRO A 812 -0.43 37.00 -22.86
CA PRO A 812 0.50 36.38 -21.91
C PRO A 812 1.68 37.25 -21.49
N ALA A 813 2.27 38.00 -22.43
CA ALA A 813 3.37 38.92 -22.15
C ALA A 813 3.01 40.04 -21.16
N HIS A 814 1.71 40.36 -21.02
CA HIS A 814 1.21 41.32 -20.03
C HIS A 814 0.82 40.61 -18.72
N ALA A 815 0.10 39.49 -18.81
CA ALA A 815 -0.30 38.69 -17.65
C ALA A 815 0.92 38.25 -16.81
N LEU A 816 1.97 37.78 -17.49
CA LEU A 816 3.22 37.34 -16.86
C LEU A 816 4.02 38.48 -16.24
N ARG A 817 3.72 39.77 -16.45
CA ARG A 817 4.43 40.82 -15.68
C ARG A 817 4.11 40.77 -14.18
N ARG A 818 3.01 40.10 -13.81
CA ARG A 818 2.62 39.89 -12.41
C ARG A 818 3.22 38.56 -11.94
N ALA A 819 3.68 38.52 -10.70
CA ALA A 819 4.22 37.29 -10.13
C ALA A 819 3.14 36.19 -10.12
N PRO A 820 3.43 34.98 -10.62
CA PRO A 820 2.48 33.87 -10.57
C PRO A 820 2.17 33.51 -9.12
N LEU A 821 0.89 33.31 -8.80
CA LEU A 821 0.42 32.98 -7.45
C LEU A 821 0.76 31.53 -7.04
N THR A 822 1.03 30.66 -8.01
CA THR A 822 1.29 29.22 -7.83
C THR A 822 2.74 28.87 -8.09
N GLU A 823 3.34 28.09 -7.19
CA GLU A 823 4.72 27.60 -7.29
C GLU A 823 4.82 26.43 -8.27
N VAL A 824 5.36 26.66 -9.48
CA VAL A 824 5.57 25.64 -10.53
C VAL A 824 7.04 25.60 -10.92
N ASP A 825 7.70 24.44 -10.77
CA ASP A 825 9.04 24.22 -11.29
C ASP A 825 9.02 24.18 -12.82
N LEU A 826 10.02 24.80 -13.47
CA LEU A 826 10.11 24.92 -14.92
C LEU A 826 11.42 24.34 -15.47
N LEU A 827 11.29 23.35 -16.36
CA LEU A 827 12.38 22.93 -17.25
C LEU A 827 12.03 23.39 -18.66
N ILE A 828 12.89 24.19 -19.28
CA ILE A 828 12.61 24.78 -20.59
C ILE A 828 13.84 24.70 -21.50
N GLY A 829 13.63 24.55 -22.81
CA GLY A 829 14.77 24.58 -23.73
C GLY A 829 14.36 24.70 -25.18
N SER A 830 15.35 24.79 -26.06
CA SER A 830 15.16 24.89 -27.50
C SER A 830 16.17 24.04 -28.25
N SER A 831 15.90 23.75 -29.51
CA SER A 831 16.78 23.02 -30.41
C SER A 831 17.23 23.91 -31.56
N GLN A 832 18.50 23.80 -31.96
CA GLN A 832 19.04 24.54 -33.10
C GLN A 832 18.34 24.20 -34.43
N GLN A 833 17.74 23.01 -34.53
CA GLN A 833 17.00 22.51 -35.70
C GLN A 833 15.52 22.95 -35.73
N ASP A 834 15.06 23.63 -34.68
CA ASP A 834 13.68 24.06 -34.53
C ASP A 834 13.48 25.46 -35.13
N GLY A 835 13.38 25.53 -36.45
CA GLY A 835 13.05 26.75 -37.19
C GLY A 835 11.64 26.71 -37.77
N LEU A 836 11.05 27.88 -38.09
CA LEU A 836 9.70 27.93 -38.67
C LEU A 836 9.62 27.24 -40.04
N ILE A 837 10.72 27.27 -40.82
CA ILE A 837 10.82 26.53 -42.09
C ILE A 837 10.82 25.01 -41.81
N SER A 838 11.58 24.56 -40.81
CA SER A 838 11.57 23.16 -40.36
C SER A 838 10.18 22.71 -39.86
N ARG A 839 9.47 23.55 -39.09
CA ARG A 839 8.09 23.28 -38.62
C ARG A 839 7.07 23.21 -39.77
N ALA A 840 7.27 23.97 -40.85
CA ALA A 840 6.38 24.00 -42.02
C ALA A 840 6.72 22.91 -43.08
N ARG A 841 7.56 21.93 -42.74
CA ARG A 841 8.01 20.88 -43.69
C ARG A 841 6.87 20.08 -44.29
N ALA A 842 5.87 19.70 -43.49
CA ALA A 842 4.72 18.92 -43.96
C ALA A 842 3.89 19.72 -44.98
N ILE A 843 3.56 20.98 -44.67
CA ILE A 843 2.87 21.92 -45.57
C ILE A 843 3.61 22.06 -46.90
N LYS A 844 4.95 22.23 -46.84
CA LYS A 844 5.77 22.36 -48.03
C LYS A 844 5.74 21.10 -48.90
N ARG A 845 5.85 19.91 -48.31
CA ARG A 845 5.76 18.63 -49.03
C ARG A 845 4.40 18.45 -49.68
N PHE A 846 3.33 18.84 -48.99
CA PHE A 846 1.98 18.82 -49.54
C PHE A 846 1.88 19.71 -50.79
N GLU A 847 2.30 20.97 -50.70
CA GLU A 847 2.26 21.90 -51.84
C GLU A 847 3.15 21.47 -53.01
N GLU A 848 4.31 20.87 -52.73
CA GLU A 848 5.18 20.26 -53.74
C GLU A 848 4.47 19.12 -54.49
N ARG A 849 3.74 18.23 -53.78
CA ARG A 849 2.94 17.16 -54.40
C ARG A 849 1.79 17.72 -55.24
N GLN A 850 1.20 18.83 -54.83
CA GLN A 850 0.16 19.54 -55.59
C GLN A 850 0.73 20.33 -56.78
N GLY A 851 2.05 20.32 -57.01
CA GLY A 851 2.71 21.03 -58.12
C GLY A 851 2.83 22.54 -57.93
N ARG A 852 2.62 23.07 -56.72
CA ARG A 852 2.57 24.52 -56.42
C ARG A 852 3.91 25.06 -55.92
N ASN A 853 4.95 24.90 -56.73
CA ASN A 853 6.32 25.27 -56.31
C ASN A 853 6.52 26.80 -56.10
N SER A 854 5.65 27.63 -56.70
CA SER A 854 5.63 29.09 -56.50
C SER A 854 5.23 29.51 -55.08
N SER A 855 4.52 28.66 -54.32
CA SER A 855 4.13 28.95 -52.93
C SER A 855 5.35 29.13 -52.03
N LYS A 856 6.50 28.52 -52.36
CA LYS A 856 7.72 28.56 -51.55
C LYS A 856 8.33 29.97 -51.44
N THR A 857 8.39 30.73 -52.53
CA THR A 857 8.95 32.09 -52.51
C THR A 857 8.02 33.04 -51.75
N VAL A 858 6.71 32.90 -51.95
CA VAL A 858 5.68 33.65 -51.21
C VAL A 858 5.76 33.36 -49.71
N PHE A 859 5.92 32.09 -49.33
CA PHE A 859 6.12 31.70 -47.93
C PHE A 859 7.34 32.38 -47.30
N TYR A 860 8.47 32.39 -48.00
CA TYR A 860 9.71 32.97 -47.49
C TYR A 860 9.59 34.49 -47.36
N GLN A 861 8.91 35.14 -48.30
CA GLN A 861 8.59 36.55 -48.21
C GLN A 861 7.65 36.85 -47.04
N ALA A 862 6.63 36.02 -46.81
CA ALA A 862 5.72 36.15 -45.67
C ALA A 862 6.47 35.97 -44.32
N LEU A 863 7.39 35.02 -44.24
CA LEU A 863 8.29 34.85 -43.09
C LEU A 863 9.19 36.08 -42.89
N GLN A 864 9.80 36.60 -43.96
CA GLN A 864 10.63 37.81 -43.86
C GLN A 864 9.82 39.03 -43.41
N ASN A 865 8.59 39.20 -43.91
CA ASN A 865 7.69 40.27 -43.47
C ASN A 865 7.34 40.14 -41.99
N SER A 866 7.20 38.91 -41.48
CA SER A 866 6.92 38.66 -40.06
C SER A 866 8.05 39.07 -39.11
N LEU A 867 9.28 39.26 -39.61
CA LEU A 867 10.40 39.78 -38.81
C LEU A 867 10.21 41.26 -38.44
N GLY A 868 9.39 42.00 -39.20
CA GLY A 868 8.93 43.35 -38.83
C GLY A 868 7.91 43.36 -37.68
N GLY A 869 7.62 42.19 -37.11
CA GLY A 869 6.59 42.00 -36.09
C GLY A 869 5.19 41.90 -36.69
N ALA A 870 4.21 41.93 -35.78
CA ALA A 870 2.80 41.73 -36.07
C ALA A 870 2.25 42.65 -37.19
N ASP A 871 2.75 43.88 -37.28
CA ASP A 871 2.27 44.91 -38.23
C ASP A 871 3.19 45.03 -39.46
N ALA A 872 4.20 44.16 -39.58
CA ALA A 872 5.26 44.21 -40.58
C ALA A 872 5.92 45.60 -40.68
N ASP A 873 6.38 46.13 -39.55
CA ASP A 873 7.02 47.45 -39.50
C ASP A 873 8.30 47.45 -40.36
N PRO A 874 8.39 48.32 -41.40
CA PRO A 874 9.50 48.31 -42.32
C PRO A 874 10.83 48.67 -41.65
N ALA A 875 10.83 49.51 -40.61
CA ALA A 875 12.06 49.90 -39.91
C ALA A 875 12.64 48.70 -39.14
N ILE A 876 11.79 47.92 -38.48
CA ILE A 876 12.18 46.69 -37.79
C ILE A 876 12.63 45.63 -38.79
N GLN A 877 11.90 45.47 -39.89
CA GLN A 877 12.23 44.48 -40.93
C GLN A 877 13.59 44.76 -41.56
N VAL A 878 13.92 46.01 -41.88
CA VAL A 878 15.23 46.39 -42.43
C VAL A 878 16.33 46.13 -41.40
N ALA A 879 16.13 46.52 -40.14
CA ALA A 879 17.11 46.27 -39.07
C ALA A 879 17.38 44.78 -38.87
N ALA A 880 16.34 43.94 -38.85
CA ALA A 880 16.47 42.49 -38.74
C ALA A 880 17.12 41.87 -39.98
N SER A 881 16.77 42.35 -41.17
CA SER A 881 17.34 41.87 -42.44
C SER A 881 18.83 42.15 -42.52
N TRP A 882 19.25 43.33 -42.05
CA TRP A 882 20.66 43.70 -41.96
C TRP A 882 21.40 42.88 -40.89
N TYR A 883 20.84 42.76 -39.68
CA TYR A 883 21.48 42.03 -38.57
C TYR A 883 21.73 40.56 -38.90
N TYR A 884 20.79 39.90 -39.59
CA TYR A 884 20.92 38.49 -39.99
C TYR A 884 21.50 38.29 -41.40
N SER A 885 21.92 39.36 -42.08
CA SER A 885 22.43 39.32 -43.46
C SER A 885 21.52 38.57 -44.43
N LEU A 886 20.23 38.94 -44.45
CA LEU A 886 19.23 38.36 -45.35
C LEU A 886 19.35 38.85 -46.81
N GLU A 887 20.15 39.89 -47.04
CA GLU A 887 20.49 40.35 -48.38
C GLU A 887 21.38 39.31 -49.09
N HIS A 888 20.93 38.84 -50.24
CA HIS A 888 21.59 37.77 -51.01
C HIS A 888 21.59 38.13 -52.49
N SER A 889 22.58 37.62 -53.24
CA SER A 889 22.50 37.62 -54.70
C SER A 889 21.41 36.63 -55.15
N SER A 890 20.85 36.84 -56.34
CA SER A 890 19.82 35.96 -56.92
C SER A 890 20.22 34.49 -57.01
N ASP A 891 21.53 34.20 -56.92
CA ASP A 891 22.11 32.90 -57.25
C ASP A 891 22.36 32.01 -56.01
N ASP A 892 22.25 32.53 -54.78
CA ASP A 892 22.45 31.77 -53.54
C ASP A 892 21.23 31.74 -52.61
N TYR A 893 20.19 31.02 -53.03
CA TYR A 893 19.01 30.77 -52.21
C TYR A 893 19.31 29.96 -50.93
N SER A 894 20.45 29.26 -50.88
CA SER A 894 20.81 28.37 -49.77
C SER A 894 21.28 29.13 -48.53
N SER A 895 22.01 30.24 -48.71
CA SER A 895 22.40 31.13 -47.61
C SER A 895 21.19 31.91 -47.09
N PHE A 896 20.38 32.46 -47.99
CA PHE A 896 19.14 33.15 -47.62
C PHE A 896 18.20 32.28 -46.78
N SER A 897 17.91 31.05 -47.23
CA SER A 897 17.02 30.14 -46.48
C SER A 897 17.55 29.83 -45.08
N ARG A 898 18.86 29.65 -44.91
CA ARG A 898 19.48 29.37 -43.60
C ARG A 898 19.48 30.59 -42.70
N ALA A 899 19.78 31.76 -43.25
CA ALA A 899 19.77 33.02 -42.51
C ALA A 899 18.35 33.39 -42.05
N LEU A 900 17.35 33.20 -42.91
CA LEU A 900 15.94 33.39 -42.56
C LEU A 900 15.46 32.41 -41.48
N GLU A 901 15.89 31.14 -41.56
CA GLU A 901 15.61 30.16 -40.50
C GLU A 901 16.26 30.55 -39.16
N ASN A 902 17.48 31.09 -39.19
CA ASN A 902 18.15 31.59 -37.99
C ASN A 902 17.40 32.78 -37.38
N ALA A 903 17.02 33.77 -38.20
CA ALA A 903 16.29 34.96 -37.77
C ALA A 903 14.94 34.58 -37.13
N THR A 904 14.18 33.71 -37.80
CA THR A 904 12.87 33.27 -37.31
C THR A 904 12.99 32.38 -36.07
N ARG A 905 13.96 31.46 -35.99
CA ARG A 905 14.19 30.66 -34.78
C ARG A 905 14.52 31.53 -33.57
N ASP A 906 15.42 32.50 -33.74
CA ASP A 906 15.81 33.36 -32.64
C ASP A 906 14.63 34.24 -32.18
N TYR A 907 13.86 34.81 -33.11
CA TYR A 907 12.72 35.69 -32.79
C TYR A 907 11.49 34.94 -32.21
N PHE A 908 11.13 33.78 -32.76
CA PHE A 908 9.90 33.07 -32.39
C PHE A 908 10.10 31.95 -31.35
N ILE A 909 11.32 31.45 -31.17
CA ILE A 909 11.57 30.24 -30.35
C ILE A 909 12.64 30.51 -29.29
N THR A 910 13.90 30.73 -29.69
CA THR A 910 15.04 30.74 -28.74
C THR A 910 15.00 31.92 -27.78
N CYS A 911 14.83 33.15 -28.28
CA CYS A 911 14.82 34.32 -27.41
C CYS A 911 13.55 34.42 -26.56
N PRO A 912 12.35 34.07 -27.05
CA PRO A 912 11.17 33.91 -26.19
C PRO A 912 11.33 32.84 -25.11
N THR A 913 12.02 31.73 -25.39
CA THR A 913 12.34 30.70 -24.41
C THR A 913 13.27 31.25 -23.32
N ILE A 914 14.31 32.00 -23.70
CA ILE A 914 15.21 32.67 -22.74
C ILE A 914 14.45 33.72 -21.92
N ALA A 915 13.57 34.51 -22.54
CA ALA A 915 12.73 35.49 -21.84
C ALA A 915 11.86 34.82 -20.78
N MET A 916 11.23 33.69 -21.14
CA MET A 916 10.41 32.90 -20.22
C MET A 916 11.25 32.36 -19.06
N ALA A 917 12.41 31.76 -19.33
CA ALA A 917 13.31 31.24 -18.30
C ALA A 917 13.79 32.35 -17.34
N ARG A 918 14.21 33.50 -17.88
CA ARG A 918 14.59 34.68 -17.08
C ARG A 918 13.46 35.18 -16.21
N HIS A 919 12.27 35.28 -16.78
CA HIS A 919 11.09 35.74 -16.08
C HIS A 919 10.69 34.79 -14.94
N TRP A 920 10.64 33.48 -15.22
CA TRP A 920 10.27 32.46 -14.24
C TRP A 920 11.31 32.35 -13.12
N ALA A 921 12.60 32.43 -13.44
CA ALA A 921 13.66 32.40 -12.43
C ALA A 921 13.71 33.67 -11.57
N ALA A 922 13.26 34.82 -12.09
CA ALA A 922 13.25 36.09 -11.37
C ALA A 922 12.00 36.30 -10.49
N THR A 923 10.85 35.75 -10.92
CA THR A 923 9.55 36.05 -10.29
C THR A 923 8.82 34.81 -9.78
N GLY A 924 9.17 33.63 -10.28
CA GLY A 924 8.60 32.36 -9.86
C GLY A 924 9.14 31.93 -8.50
N ARG A 925 8.37 31.07 -7.82
CA ARG A 925 8.75 30.46 -6.55
C ARG A 925 9.45 29.11 -6.69
N GLY A 926 9.32 28.46 -7.86
CA GLY A 926 9.88 27.15 -8.15
C GLY A 926 11.26 27.19 -8.82
N ASN A 927 11.88 26.02 -8.92
CA ASN A 927 13.18 25.87 -9.57
C ASN A 927 13.08 26.04 -11.09
N SER A 928 14.08 26.68 -11.69
CA SER A 928 14.15 26.89 -13.15
C SER A 928 15.43 26.27 -13.73
N PHE A 929 15.27 25.41 -14.74
CA PHE A 929 16.37 24.77 -15.46
C PHE A 929 16.22 24.98 -16.96
N MET A 930 17.34 25.28 -17.63
CA MET A 930 17.35 25.50 -19.07
C MET A 930 18.25 24.49 -19.79
N TYR A 931 17.83 24.02 -20.97
CA TYR A 931 18.68 23.29 -21.90
C TYR A 931 18.72 23.90 -23.30
N HIS A 932 19.70 23.49 -24.09
CA HIS A 932 19.73 23.75 -25.53
C HIS A 932 20.35 22.58 -26.28
N VAL A 933 19.75 22.19 -27.41
CA VAL A 933 20.31 21.16 -28.28
C VAL A 933 21.07 21.81 -29.43
N PRO A 934 22.39 21.55 -29.56
CA PRO A 934 23.17 22.06 -30.68
C PRO A 934 22.77 21.38 -31.99
N ASP A 935 23.23 21.92 -33.12
CA ASP A 935 23.02 21.28 -34.41
C ASP A 935 23.75 19.93 -34.45
N SER A 936 22.98 18.84 -34.49
CA SER A 936 23.52 17.49 -34.41
C SER A 936 23.52 16.81 -35.77
N TYR A 937 24.61 16.10 -36.08
CA TYR A 937 24.73 15.18 -37.22
C TYR A 937 23.75 13.98 -37.14
N LEU A 938 22.85 13.94 -36.14
CA LEU A 938 21.75 12.99 -35.99
C LEU A 938 20.65 13.25 -37.02
N ARG A 939 21.01 13.28 -38.31
CA ARG A 939 20.09 13.30 -39.45
C ARG A 939 19.49 11.91 -39.60
N SER A 940 18.55 11.56 -38.73
CA SER A 940 17.51 10.62 -39.09
C SER A 940 16.43 11.40 -39.82
N GLY A 941 15.91 10.90 -40.94
CA GLY A 941 14.77 11.52 -41.67
C GLY A 941 13.44 11.56 -40.90
N SER A 942 13.46 11.57 -39.56
CA SER A 942 12.31 11.69 -38.66
C SER A 942 11.98 13.16 -38.41
N GLU A 943 10.70 13.50 -38.23
CA GLU A 943 10.27 14.87 -37.96
C GLU A 943 10.39 15.26 -36.48
N LEU A 944 10.63 14.30 -35.57
CA LEU A 944 10.94 14.54 -34.15
C LEU A 944 12.26 15.30 -33.97
N LEU A 945 12.25 16.32 -33.11
CA LEU A 945 13.47 17.07 -32.77
C LEU A 945 14.43 16.23 -31.92
N ALA A 946 15.70 16.62 -31.92
CA ALA A 946 16.76 15.91 -31.21
C ALA A 946 16.53 15.84 -29.69
N ASP A 947 15.96 16.86 -29.06
CA ASP A 947 15.59 16.83 -27.64
C ASP A 947 14.52 15.79 -27.34
N VAL A 948 13.41 15.75 -28.09
CA VAL A 948 12.35 14.75 -27.88
C VAL A 948 12.89 13.34 -28.11
N ARG A 949 13.74 13.15 -29.14
CA ARG A 949 14.41 11.87 -29.43
C ARG A 949 15.25 11.37 -28.25
N LEU A 950 16.02 12.26 -27.62
CA LEU A 950 16.83 11.93 -26.45
C LEU A 950 15.96 11.69 -25.21
N ALA A 951 14.94 12.53 -25.01
CA ALA A 951 14.03 12.49 -23.87
C ALA A 951 13.19 11.21 -23.77
N PHE A 952 12.78 10.63 -24.91
CA PHE A 952 11.97 9.41 -24.97
C PHE A 952 12.77 8.16 -25.33
N GLY A 953 14.10 8.26 -25.37
CA GLY A 953 14.97 7.11 -25.57
C GLY A 953 14.90 6.49 -26.96
N LEU A 954 14.63 7.27 -28.02
CA LEU A 954 14.56 6.76 -29.39
C LEU A 954 15.82 5.98 -29.84
N PRO A 955 17.05 6.35 -29.42
CA PRO A 955 18.24 5.54 -29.68
C PRO A 955 18.20 4.11 -29.12
N TRP A 956 17.25 3.78 -28.24
CA TRP A 956 17.04 2.45 -27.66
C TRP A 956 15.91 1.66 -28.34
N TYR A 957 15.20 2.23 -29.30
CA TYR A 957 14.12 1.51 -29.99
C TYR A 957 14.73 0.44 -30.91
N PRO A 958 14.28 -0.83 -30.87
CA PRO A 958 14.94 -1.94 -31.58
C PRO A 958 15.17 -1.69 -33.07
N HIS A 959 14.19 -1.07 -33.74
CA HIS A 959 14.23 -0.78 -35.17
C HIS A 959 15.10 0.44 -35.54
N LEU A 960 15.39 1.33 -34.57
CA LEU A 960 16.20 2.53 -34.80
C LEU A 960 17.59 2.44 -34.18
N ALA A 961 17.79 1.61 -33.16
CA ALA A 961 19.04 1.49 -32.42
C ALA A 961 20.28 1.32 -33.31
N PRO A 962 20.27 0.52 -34.41
CA PRO A 962 21.42 0.40 -35.31
C PRO A 962 21.85 1.71 -35.98
N ARG A 963 20.97 2.72 -36.06
CA ARG A 963 21.24 4.03 -36.68
C ARG A 963 21.93 5.02 -35.73
N PHE A 964 22.04 4.70 -34.45
CA PHE A 964 22.59 5.59 -33.42
C PHE A 964 23.90 5.04 -32.84
N SER A 965 24.86 5.93 -32.57
CA SER A 965 26.14 5.58 -31.97
C SER A 965 25.98 5.23 -30.48
N GLN A 966 26.99 4.60 -29.90
CA GLN A 966 27.01 4.33 -28.45
C GLN A 966 26.98 5.62 -27.62
N GLY A 967 27.62 6.69 -28.11
CA GLY A 967 27.57 8.01 -27.48
C GLY A 967 26.16 8.61 -27.46
N ASP A 968 25.40 8.44 -28.54
CA ASP A 968 24.01 8.91 -28.62
C ASP A 968 23.09 8.15 -27.66
N ARG A 969 23.29 6.84 -27.53
CA ARG A 969 22.54 6.00 -26.57
C ARG A 969 22.85 6.36 -25.13
N ALA A 970 24.11 6.66 -24.82
CA ALA A 970 24.53 7.14 -23.50
C ALA A 970 23.95 8.52 -23.18
N ALA A 971 23.98 9.45 -24.15
CA ALA A 971 23.36 10.77 -24.01
C ALA A 971 21.84 10.67 -23.80
N ALA A 972 21.15 9.82 -24.56
CA ALA A 972 19.72 9.59 -24.40
C ALA A 972 19.38 9.03 -23.01
N LEU A 973 20.17 8.07 -22.51
CA LEU A 973 19.99 7.53 -21.17
C LEU A 973 20.13 8.61 -20.09
N ALA A 974 21.14 9.46 -20.20
CA ALA A 974 21.35 10.55 -19.26
C ALA A 974 20.26 11.63 -19.33
N VAL A 975 19.78 11.97 -20.53
CA VAL A 975 18.66 12.92 -20.69
C VAL A 975 17.35 12.35 -20.12
N MET A 976 17.06 11.07 -20.37
CA MET A 976 15.91 10.39 -19.74
C MET A 976 15.99 10.46 -18.21
N GLN A 977 17.17 10.25 -17.63
CA GLN A 977 17.37 10.36 -16.18
C GLN A 977 17.17 11.79 -15.66
N TYR A 978 17.67 12.82 -16.35
CA TYR A 978 17.42 14.21 -15.95
C TYR A 978 15.94 14.56 -15.97
N ILE A 979 15.23 14.16 -17.03
CA ILE A 979 13.79 14.41 -17.15
C ILE A 979 13.04 13.65 -16.07
N ALA A 980 13.38 12.38 -15.83
CA ALA A 980 12.75 11.59 -14.78
C ALA A 980 12.96 12.17 -13.38
N ASN A 981 14.18 12.60 -13.06
CA ASN A 981 14.50 13.26 -11.81
C ASN A 981 13.70 14.55 -11.64
N PHE A 982 13.66 15.40 -12.66
CA PHE A 982 12.87 16.63 -12.63
C PHE A 982 11.37 16.36 -12.44
N VAL A 983 10.81 15.35 -13.12
CA VAL A 983 9.40 14.96 -12.95
C VAL A 983 9.12 14.52 -11.50
N LYS A 984 10.07 13.83 -10.87
CA LYS A 984 9.94 13.39 -9.46
C LYS A 984 10.05 14.57 -8.49
N SER A 985 11.16 15.30 -8.54
CA SER A 985 11.57 16.23 -7.48
C SER A 985 11.53 17.70 -7.83
N GLY A 986 11.42 18.05 -9.11
CA GLY A 986 11.59 19.44 -9.58
C GLY A 986 13.05 19.85 -9.76
N ASP A 987 14.00 18.94 -9.51
CA ASP A 987 15.43 19.16 -9.79
C ASP A 987 15.99 17.97 -10.59
N PRO A 988 16.53 18.19 -11.81
CA PRO A 988 17.11 17.12 -12.62
C PRO A 988 18.28 16.38 -11.94
N ASN A 989 18.88 16.95 -10.88
CA ASN A 989 20.01 16.33 -10.17
C ASN A 989 19.58 15.37 -9.04
N THR A 990 18.34 15.45 -8.56
CA THR A 990 17.89 14.68 -7.38
C THR A 990 16.87 13.63 -7.79
N GLN A 991 17.10 12.38 -7.38
CA GLN A 991 16.24 11.26 -7.76
C GLN A 991 14.94 11.20 -6.94
N ASN A 992 14.99 11.65 -5.68
CA ASN A 992 13.87 11.61 -4.75
C ASN A 992 13.79 12.92 -3.94
N ASP A 993 12.57 13.41 -3.70
CA ASP A 993 12.26 14.69 -3.03
C ASP A 993 12.77 14.73 -1.57
N PHE A 994 12.94 13.56 -0.94
CA PHE A 994 13.39 13.41 0.44
C PHE A 994 14.91 13.16 0.59
N SER A 995 15.67 13.06 -0.51
CA SER A 995 17.11 12.77 -0.46
C SER A 995 17.91 13.75 -1.31
N SER A 996 18.80 14.49 -0.65
CA SER A 996 19.78 15.37 -1.30
C SER A 996 21.04 14.64 -1.79
N LYS A 997 21.14 13.32 -1.60
CA LYS A 997 22.26 12.54 -2.14
C LYS A 997 22.12 12.41 -3.64
N ILE A 998 23.05 13.02 -4.36
CA ILE A 998 23.26 12.79 -5.79
C ILE A 998 23.68 11.33 -5.96
N GLN A 999 22.77 10.49 -6.45
CA GLN A 999 23.06 9.11 -6.84
C GLN A 999 23.25 9.07 -8.37
N GLY A 1000 24.45 8.68 -8.80
CA GLY A 1000 24.78 8.43 -10.21
C GLY A 1000 25.93 9.28 -10.76
N ASP A 1001 26.50 8.83 -11.88
CA ASP A 1001 27.63 9.47 -12.59
C ASP A 1001 27.20 10.65 -13.50
N LEU A 1002 26.01 11.25 -13.27
CA LEU A 1002 25.49 12.30 -14.14
C LEU A 1002 26.19 13.66 -13.92
N PRO A 1003 26.62 14.36 -14.99
CA PRO A 1003 27.21 15.69 -14.87
C PRO A 1003 26.23 16.74 -14.33
N ARG A 1004 26.41 17.18 -13.08
CA ARG A 1004 25.54 18.17 -12.40
C ARG A 1004 25.00 19.26 -13.34
N TRP A 1005 23.69 19.44 -13.33
CA TRP A 1005 22.97 20.49 -14.06
C TRP A 1005 22.84 21.72 -13.18
N ALA A 1006 23.48 22.82 -13.58
CA ALA A 1006 23.39 24.08 -12.85
C ALA A 1006 22.01 24.76 -13.06
N PRO A 1007 21.35 25.26 -12.01
CA PRO A 1007 20.08 25.97 -12.14
C PRO A 1007 20.25 27.26 -12.96
N PHE A 1008 19.16 27.68 -13.61
CA PHE A 1008 19.11 28.93 -14.34
C PHE A 1008 18.94 30.10 -13.35
N LEU A 1009 19.93 30.98 -13.27
CA LEU A 1009 19.89 32.15 -12.39
C LEU A 1009 19.67 33.42 -13.23
N PRO A 1010 18.78 34.34 -12.83
CA PRO A 1010 18.42 35.53 -13.62
C PRO A 1010 19.46 36.67 -13.51
N SER A 1011 20.75 36.34 -13.42
CA SER A 1011 21.84 37.31 -13.31
C SER A 1011 22.71 37.32 -14.58
N ALA A 1012 23.39 38.43 -14.84
CA ALA A 1012 24.25 38.58 -16.02
C ALA A 1012 25.34 37.48 -16.12
N THR A 1013 25.75 36.91 -14.99
CA THR A 1013 26.74 35.84 -14.87
C THR A 1013 26.13 34.45 -14.61
N GLY A 1014 24.80 34.33 -14.51
CA GLY A 1014 24.12 33.14 -13.98
C GLY A 1014 23.18 32.39 -14.93
N GLU A 1015 22.99 32.85 -16.17
CA GLU A 1015 22.10 32.24 -17.18
C GLU A 1015 22.66 30.91 -17.71
N ASN A 1016 22.72 29.92 -16.82
CA ASN A 1016 23.25 28.59 -17.09
C ASN A 1016 22.25 27.77 -17.89
N TYR A 1017 22.75 26.99 -18.84
CA TYR A 1017 21.96 25.97 -19.51
C TYR A 1017 22.78 24.71 -19.74
N LYS A 1018 22.09 23.57 -19.84
CA LYS A 1018 22.69 22.30 -20.21
C LYS A 1018 22.68 22.13 -21.73
N GLU A 1019 23.83 21.88 -22.32
CA GLU A 1019 23.92 21.57 -23.74
C GLU A 1019 23.70 20.06 -23.95
N PHE A 1020 22.71 19.66 -24.74
CA PHE A 1020 22.43 18.25 -25.05
C PHE A 1020 23.33 17.75 -26.18
N SER A 1021 24.62 17.61 -25.88
CA SER A 1021 25.61 16.91 -26.70
C SER A 1021 26.09 15.64 -25.98
N ALA A 1022 26.90 14.80 -26.64
CA ALA A 1022 27.39 13.55 -26.06
C ALA A 1022 28.10 13.70 -24.69
N ARG A 1023 28.63 14.90 -24.38
CA ARG A 1023 29.35 15.21 -23.13
C ARG A 1023 28.50 15.96 -22.09
N LEU A 1024 27.31 16.42 -22.45
CA LEU A 1024 26.38 17.14 -21.56
C LEU A 1024 27.01 18.32 -20.76
N PRO A 1025 27.78 19.24 -21.38
CA PRO A 1025 28.45 20.31 -20.67
C PRO A 1025 27.48 21.37 -20.15
N ASN A 1026 27.84 22.02 -19.03
CA ASN A 1026 27.18 23.26 -18.61
C ASN A 1026 27.75 24.43 -19.42
N ARG A 1027 26.85 25.24 -19.98
CA ARG A 1027 27.16 26.45 -20.74
C ARG A 1027 26.45 27.63 -20.11
N MET A 1028 26.82 28.84 -20.53
CA MET A 1028 26.27 30.08 -20.01
C MET A 1028 25.93 31.04 -21.15
N GLY A 1029 24.81 31.75 -21.00
CA GLY A 1029 24.46 32.86 -21.88
C GLY A 1029 24.17 32.47 -23.33
N LEU A 1030 23.21 31.57 -23.53
CA LEU A 1030 22.73 31.20 -24.86
C LEU A 1030 22.28 32.44 -25.63
N LYS A 1031 22.83 32.66 -26.83
CA LYS A 1031 22.32 33.66 -27.79
C LYS A 1031 22.16 35.08 -27.22
N LYS A 1032 23.01 35.48 -26.26
CA LYS A 1032 22.90 36.78 -25.56
C LYS A 1032 22.84 38.00 -26.50
N ALA A 1033 23.69 38.06 -27.52
CA ALA A 1033 23.71 39.16 -28.48
C ALA A 1033 22.40 39.22 -29.29
N ASP A 1034 22.02 38.09 -29.89
CA ASP A 1034 20.81 37.97 -30.72
C ASP A 1034 19.53 38.28 -29.92
N CYS A 1035 19.47 37.81 -28.67
CA CYS A 1035 18.31 38.09 -27.83
C CYS A 1035 18.29 39.52 -27.30
N SER A 1036 19.44 40.16 -27.06
CA SER A 1036 19.49 41.60 -26.77
C SER A 1036 19.06 42.44 -27.97
N PHE A 1037 19.41 42.03 -29.20
CA PHE A 1037 18.90 42.66 -30.42
C PHE A 1037 17.35 42.67 -30.43
N TRP A 1038 16.70 41.52 -30.25
CA TRP A 1038 15.24 41.43 -30.28
C TRP A 1038 14.55 42.04 -29.05
N GLN A 1039 15.12 41.90 -27.85
CA GLN A 1039 14.47 42.30 -26.60
C GLN A 1039 14.77 43.75 -26.20
N ASP A 1040 15.94 44.28 -26.52
CA ASP A 1040 16.37 45.61 -26.08
C ASP A 1040 16.36 46.61 -27.24
N TYR A 1041 17.08 46.30 -28.33
CA TYR A 1041 17.24 47.20 -29.46
C TYR A 1041 15.91 47.40 -30.21
N ILE A 1042 15.25 46.31 -30.63
CA ILE A 1042 13.98 46.39 -31.36
C ILE A 1042 12.86 47.02 -30.50
N GLN A 1043 12.81 46.75 -29.20
CA GLN A 1043 11.83 47.38 -28.31
C GLN A 1043 12.05 48.90 -28.19
N THR A 1044 13.30 49.35 -28.17
CA THR A 1044 13.64 50.77 -28.16
C THR A 1044 13.27 51.44 -29.48
N LEU A 1045 13.58 50.79 -30.61
CA LEU A 1045 13.22 51.27 -31.95
C LEU A 1045 11.71 51.41 -32.14
N ARG A 1046 10.93 50.47 -31.59
CA ARG A 1046 9.46 50.52 -31.64
C ARG A 1046 8.89 51.70 -30.84
N ARG A 1047 9.47 52.00 -29.67
CA ARG A 1047 9.07 53.13 -28.83
C ARG A 1047 9.42 54.48 -29.44
N SER A 1048 10.58 54.61 -30.09
CA SER A 1048 11.00 55.86 -30.75
C SER A 1048 10.20 56.14 -32.02
N SER A 1049 9.94 55.11 -32.84
CA SER A 1049 9.13 55.24 -34.07
C SER A 1049 7.68 55.63 -33.76
N GLY A 1050 7.09 55.07 -32.68
CA GLY A 1050 5.76 55.45 -32.21
C GLY A 1050 5.66 56.91 -31.72
N LYS A 1051 6.71 57.46 -31.12
CA LYS A 1051 6.77 58.89 -30.72
C LYS A 1051 6.89 59.83 -31.92
N CYS A 1052 7.66 59.47 -32.95
CA CYS A 1052 7.71 60.25 -34.20
C CYS A 1052 6.36 60.29 -34.91
N LEU A 1053 5.65 59.17 -35.04
CA LEU A 1053 4.30 59.14 -35.64
C LEU A 1053 3.27 59.96 -34.85
N HIS A 1054 3.38 60.01 -33.52
CA HIS A 1054 2.51 60.85 -32.70
C HIS A 1054 2.79 62.35 -32.88
N MET A 1055 4.06 62.71 -33.13
CA MET A 1055 4.49 64.08 -33.43
C MET A 1055 4.09 64.53 -34.85
N PHE A 1056 3.95 63.59 -35.80
CA PHE A 1056 3.40 63.87 -37.15
C PHE A 1056 1.86 64.00 -37.18
N ARG A 1057 1.12 63.39 -36.23
CA ARG A 1057 -0.34 63.56 -36.12
C ARG A 1057 -0.76 64.87 -35.43
N VAL A 1058 0.11 65.49 -34.65
CA VAL A 1058 -0.11 66.81 -34.06
C VAL A 1058 0.63 67.81 -34.95
N GLY A 1059 -0.06 68.29 -35.98
CA GLY A 1059 0.53 69.12 -37.01
C GLY A 1059 1.22 70.37 -36.48
N THR A 1060 2.54 70.41 -36.61
CA THR A 1060 3.32 71.64 -36.74
C THR A 1060 4.58 71.32 -37.56
N CYS A 1061 4.60 71.76 -38.82
CA CYS A 1061 5.82 71.86 -39.61
C CYS A 1061 6.65 73.05 -39.13
N LEU A 1062 7.95 72.84 -38.87
CA LEU A 1062 9.09 73.63 -39.38
C LEU A 1062 10.36 73.28 -38.60
N GLY A 1063 11.43 72.89 -39.33
CA GLY A 1063 12.81 72.97 -38.82
C GLY A 1063 13.61 71.67 -38.84
N THR A 1064 14.23 71.38 -39.99
CA THR A 1064 15.60 70.80 -40.14
C THR A 1064 16.07 69.74 -39.12
N CYS A 1065 16.03 68.46 -39.50
CA CYS A 1065 16.96 67.46 -38.96
C CYS A 1065 18.25 67.47 -39.81
N ARG A 1066 19.27 68.19 -39.34
CA ARG A 1066 20.66 68.04 -39.80
C ARG A 1066 21.54 67.88 -38.55
N GLU A 1067 22.39 66.86 -38.59
CA GLU A 1067 23.58 66.62 -37.77
C GLU A 1067 23.43 66.61 -36.24
N GLU A 1068 23.66 65.44 -35.63
CA GLU A 1068 24.76 65.27 -34.66
C GLU A 1068 24.91 63.78 -34.30
N ALA A 1069 25.93 63.16 -34.89
CA ALA A 1069 26.52 61.91 -34.42
C ALA A 1069 28.01 62.15 -34.28
N ALA A 1070 28.47 62.54 -33.08
CA ALA A 1070 29.86 62.35 -32.65
C ALA A 1070 30.07 62.77 -31.19
N LEU A 1071 30.59 61.80 -30.41
CA LEU A 1071 31.56 61.96 -29.32
C LEU A 1071 31.09 62.50 -27.95
N GLY A 1072 31.33 61.69 -26.91
CA GLY A 1072 31.45 62.21 -25.54
C GLY A 1072 31.07 61.23 -24.43
N TRP A 1073 31.78 60.11 -24.30
CA TRP A 1073 31.81 59.36 -23.03
C TRP A 1073 32.76 60.04 -22.05
N ALA A 1074 32.24 60.55 -20.94
CA ALA A 1074 32.97 60.72 -19.68
C ALA A 1074 31.97 60.61 -18.51
N PRO A 1075 32.21 59.74 -17.50
CA PRO A 1075 31.30 59.55 -16.39
C PRO A 1075 31.64 60.49 -15.22
N SER A 1076 30.63 61.17 -14.69
CA SER A 1076 30.70 61.86 -13.40
C SER A 1076 30.32 60.89 -12.29
N GLY A 1077 31.32 60.47 -11.50
CA GLY A 1077 31.10 59.78 -10.23
C GLY A 1077 31.03 60.78 -9.07
N MET A 1078 30.15 60.50 -8.12
CA MET A 1078 30.15 61.10 -6.78
C MET A 1078 29.61 60.05 -5.79
N THR A 1079 30.47 59.51 -4.93
CA THR A 1079 30.35 59.70 -3.48
C THR A 1079 31.59 59.22 -2.72
N PHE A 1080 31.80 59.86 -1.58
CA PHE A 1080 33.01 60.07 -0.79
C PHE A 1080 33.20 59.06 0.35
N LEU A 1081 34.40 59.17 0.98
CA LEU A 1081 34.88 58.65 2.29
C LEU A 1081 35.63 57.30 2.21
N GLY A 1082 36.88 57.13 2.65
CA GLY A 1082 37.83 58.02 3.31
C GLY A 1082 39.12 57.25 3.68
N HIS A 1083 40.24 57.98 3.71
CA HIS A 1083 41.53 57.74 4.41
C HIS A 1083 42.33 56.42 4.30
N GLY A 1084 43.60 56.55 3.91
CA GLY A 1084 44.69 55.72 4.46
C GLY A 1084 45.92 55.47 3.56
N HIS A 1085 46.90 56.36 3.61
CA HIS A 1085 48.37 56.14 3.44
C HIS A 1085 48.99 55.31 2.28
N LEU A 1086 49.78 56.02 1.46
CA LEU A 1086 50.96 55.59 0.65
C LEU A 1086 52.08 54.94 1.52
N PRO A 1087 53.21 54.41 0.95
CA PRO A 1087 53.54 53.89 -0.40
C PRO A 1087 54.42 52.59 -0.39
N ALA A 1088 54.77 52.09 -1.58
CA ALA A 1088 56.13 51.61 -2.00
C ALA A 1088 56.20 50.24 -2.74
N PHE A 1089 56.73 50.32 -3.97
CA PHE A 1089 57.40 49.28 -4.79
C PHE A 1089 58.65 48.67 -4.07
N PRO A 1090 59.46 47.71 -4.63
CA PRO A 1090 59.42 46.99 -5.93
C PRO A 1090 59.80 45.47 -5.90
N GLY A 1091 59.62 44.77 -7.03
CA GLY A 1091 60.78 44.10 -7.67
C GLY A 1091 60.84 42.57 -7.83
N ARG A 1092 61.40 42.19 -9.00
CA ARG A 1092 61.99 40.90 -9.46
C ARG A 1092 60.97 39.84 -9.95
N GLY A 1093 61.06 39.26 -11.15
CA GLY A 1093 62.11 39.21 -12.18
C GLY A 1093 62.64 37.77 -12.35
N ARG A 1094 62.73 37.32 -13.61
CA ARG A 1094 63.32 36.08 -14.20
C ARG A 1094 62.30 34.98 -14.56
N TRP A 1095 62.05 34.70 -15.84
CA TRP A 1095 62.88 34.13 -16.93
C TRP A 1095 62.83 32.60 -16.99
N ALA A 1096 62.58 32.14 -18.22
CA ALA A 1096 62.35 30.78 -18.72
C ALA A 1096 63.54 29.80 -18.52
N PRO A 1097 63.45 28.54 -18.98
CA PRO A 1097 63.76 28.27 -20.40
C PRO A 1097 62.94 27.16 -21.11
N ASN A 1098 62.76 27.35 -22.43
CA ASN A 1098 63.01 26.46 -23.59
C ASN A 1098 63.24 24.96 -23.36
N ALA A 1099 63.07 24.04 -24.31
CA ALA A 1099 62.44 23.93 -25.63
C ALA A 1099 62.86 22.54 -26.15
N SER A 1100 61.95 21.81 -26.79
CA SER A 1100 62.20 20.84 -27.86
C SER A 1100 60.88 20.49 -28.51
#